data_AF-A0A194AHP2-F1
#
_entry.id   AF-A0A194AHP2-F1
#
_cell.length_a   1.000
_cell.length_b   1.000
_cell.length_c   1.000
_cell.angle_alpha   90.00
_cell.angle_beta   90.00
_cell.angle_gamma   90.00
#
_symmetry.space_group_name_H-M   'P 1'
#
loop_
_entity.id
_entity.type
_entity.pdbx_description
1 polymer ?
#
loop_
_entity_poly.entity_id
_entity_poly.type
_entity_poly.pdbx_seq_one_letter_code
_entity_poly.pdbx_strand_id
1 'polypeptide(L)'
;MQRIGLTTRLALFTLAILTLSQIFNAGLTISSLEKMYIQGTLSRHRVAGGDMVRKIERAIRLGKPLERFVGMDRLFATIREHAPGITDILVLLPDGTVTQAMNPDTTASTWQAYLDTRGKVTQISPDSRDQTETLESSSSIYLLLPITIEKRPVGRLALILSKQKIKQALHLAIVANIKTLLLATSGAALILIAGMIFVVPARAEHPSFKRRLYTILILAFGCAQLFYSMSNIVFFKGQTQSFVKRNATTVISLVKQDIDSLLTKGVHLEQMHGVDRFFHDIVAVTPEIASISLADGQGRVLFAGDALGPVPLEEESTLGKADPGYDIDIPVQPSGSSRVQGHIRLSLSHATIDQRTRSIVMDTLTVAVISLLFLLEMIMLLSLYLENHQSMAVSPGTSPGFTCALIRPVGFVIIFSMSLCFTFIPLRMDQLYEPMLGLSREMIMGLPVSMQMAGAGLAIVLAGFWIDRQGWHRPLMLGLAAMSVGFSCAGLTSHQLGYILSLGLCGLGFGLAFMGSQGFVLKHAEPTRKASGLATFFAGVYAGNICGSAAGAMMADRLGYGPVFLIAGFLFIVTMILVFVFFRPLFKTSGTVPAPAAKSHVSTDIMAYVGNKNVRILLLFSIVPSALVLIGFINYALPVYLHLVGASQADIGRIIMVYGICLVYLAPTISRIIERAGSRKPFVFLAGVLGAAAMGCYLFLDGLTAATCAVFLLGLSSSVGFASQNAYALGLKATRQFGENKAMGLCSATERIGQVLGPLVLGGLITLVGMNKAIVTAGMIYLLVTAVFFVFAEADGHETTITSNKHA
;
A
#
# COMPACT_ATOMS: atom_id res chain seq x y z
N MET A 1 14.24 2.61 41.84
CA MET A 1 13.96 3.51 40.69
C MET A 1 12.80 4.49 40.98
N GLN A 2 12.80 5.19 42.12
CA GLN A 2 11.64 6.02 42.57
C GLN A 2 11.86 7.55 42.49
N ARG A 3 12.94 8.06 41.86
CA ARG A 3 13.26 9.51 41.80
C ARG A 3 13.36 10.08 40.37
N ILE A 4 12.33 9.89 39.54
CA ILE A 4 12.20 10.64 38.28
C ILE A 4 10.85 11.36 38.34
N GLY A 5 10.88 12.69 38.31
CA GLY A 5 9.67 13.53 38.34
C GLY A 5 8.73 13.22 37.17
N LEU A 6 7.42 13.43 37.36
CA LEU A 6 6.38 13.15 36.36
C LEU A 6 6.68 13.82 35.01
N THR A 7 7.20 15.05 35.03
CA THR A 7 7.63 15.82 33.84
C THR A 7 8.77 15.15 33.09
N THR A 8 9.77 14.61 33.79
CA THR A 8 10.90 13.91 33.18
C THR A 8 10.48 12.56 32.59
N ARG A 9 9.57 11.81 33.25
CA ARG A 9 9.00 10.57 32.68
C ARG A 9 8.18 10.85 31.43
N LEU A 10 7.38 11.92 31.46
CA LEU A 10 6.59 12.38 30.33
C LEU A 10 7.50 12.77 29.16
N ALA A 11 8.54 13.57 29.41
CA ALA A 11 9.52 13.96 28.40
C ALA A 11 10.19 12.74 27.75
N LEU A 12 10.65 11.77 28.55
CA LEU A 12 11.25 10.54 28.05
C LEU A 12 10.29 9.70 27.20
N PHE A 13 9.02 9.60 27.62
CA PHE A 13 8.02 8.85 26.86
C PHE A 13 7.66 9.53 25.54
N THR A 14 7.49 10.86 25.54
CA THR A 14 7.28 11.64 24.31
C THR A 14 8.47 11.56 23.37
N LEU A 15 9.69 11.57 23.91
CA LEU A 15 10.91 11.41 23.12
C LEU A 15 10.97 10.01 22.49
N ALA A 16 10.59 8.96 23.23
CA ALA A 16 10.54 7.60 22.72
C ALA A 16 9.50 7.42 21.61
N ILE A 17 8.32 8.05 21.73
CA ILE A 17 7.31 8.06 20.67
C ILE A 17 7.83 8.81 19.44
N LEU A 18 8.46 9.97 19.65
CA LEU A 18 9.07 10.76 18.57
C LEU A 18 10.11 9.95 17.82
N THR A 19 11.04 9.32 18.53
CA THR A 19 12.07 8.50 17.89
C THR A 19 11.46 7.32 17.16
N LEU A 20 10.46 6.62 17.72
CA LEU A 20 9.79 5.52 17.05
C LEU A 20 9.10 5.96 15.75
N SER A 21 8.36 7.07 15.79
CA SER A 21 7.69 7.64 14.62
C SER A 21 8.70 8.08 13.54
N GLN A 22 9.83 8.65 13.95
CA GLN A 22 10.89 9.08 13.05
C GLN A 22 11.64 7.89 12.45
N ILE A 23 11.90 6.82 13.21
CA ILE A 23 12.48 5.58 12.69
C ILE A 23 11.56 4.96 11.63
N PHE A 24 10.25 4.94 11.87
CA PHE A 24 9.28 4.45 10.90
C PHE A 24 9.30 5.28 9.60
N ASN A 25 9.30 6.62 9.71
CA ASN A 25 9.37 7.53 8.57
C ASN A 25 10.70 7.41 7.80
N ALA A 26 11.82 7.29 8.52
CA ALA A 26 13.14 7.07 7.95
C ALA A 26 13.24 5.73 7.20
N GLY A 27 12.66 4.66 7.75
CA GLY A 27 12.61 3.36 7.10
C GLY A 27 11.92 3.42 5.74
N LEU A 28 10.75 4.08 5.68
CA LEU A 28 10.02 4.28 4.42
C LEU A 28 10.81 5.15 3.43
N THR A 29 11.46 6.22 3.90
CA THR A 29 12.25 7.14 3.07
C THR A 29 13.51 6.48 2.51
N ILE A 30 14.29 5.79 3.35
CA ILE A 30 15.50 5.07 2.95
C ILE A 30 15.16 4.00 1.92
N SER A 31 14.09 3.25 2.16
CA SER A 31 13.60 2.25 1.22
C SER A 31 13.16 2.88 -0.12
N SER A 32 12.59 4.09 -0.07
CA SER A 32 12.27 4.83 -1.30
C SER A 32 13.51 5.21 -2.11
N LEU A 33 14.54 5.68 -1.42
CA LEU A 33 15.82 6.04 -2.00
C LEU A 33 16.54 4.82 -2.60
N GLU A 34 16.52 3.68 -1.91
CA GLU A 34 17.08 2.42 -2.40
C GLU A 34 16.43 1.99 -3.72
N LYS A 35 15.08 1.97 -3.79
CA LYS A 35 14.36 1.61 -5.04
C LYS A 35 14.70 2.57 -6.17
N MET A 36 14.69 3.88 -5.90
CA MET A 36 15.04 4.88 -6.91
C MET A 36 16.45 4.66 -7.46
N TYR A 37 17.42 4.40 -6.57
CA TYR A 37 18.80 4.18 -6.95
C TYR A 37 18.97 2.86 -7.73
N ILE A 38 18.31 1.77 -7.29
CA ILE A 38 18.31 0.49 -8.00
C ILE A 38 17.67 0.64 -9.38
N GLN A 39 16.45 1.14 -9.47
CA GLN A 39 15.74 1.31 -10.74
C GLN A 39 16.49 2.25 -11.68
N GLY A 40 17.02 3.34 -11.16
CA GLY A 40 17.85 4.25 -11.92
C GLY A 40 19.09 3.54 -12.46
N THR A 41 19.81 2.81 -11.59
CA THR A 41 20.99 2.05 -11.97
C THR A 41 20.65 1.01 -13.03
N LEU A 42 19.54 0.27 -12.89
CA LEU A 42 19.07 -0.70 -13.87
C LEU A 42 18.74 -0.03 -15.20
N SER A 43 18.05 1.12 -15.18
CA SER A 43 17.74 1.91 -16.39
C SER A 43 19.02 2.28 -17.15
N ARG A 44 20.04 2.78 -16.44
CA ARG A 44 21.35 3.12 -17.03
C ARG A 44 22.02 1.91 -17.70
N HIS A 45 22.05 0.78 -17.00
CA HIS A 45 22.67 -0.44 -17.53
C HIS A 45 21.84 -1.08 -18.65
N ARG A 46 20.52 -0.88 -18.65
CA ARG A 46 19.62 -1.34 -19.72
C ARG A 46 19.95 -0.64 -21.04
N VAL A 47 20.24 0.66 -21.02
CA VAL A 47 20.64 1.37 -22.23
C VAL A 47 21.99 0.85 -22.76
N ALA A 48 22.98 0.69 -21.88
CA ALA A 48 24.28 0.15 -22.26
C ALA A 48 24.19 -1.29 -22.80
N GLY A 49 23.40 -2.15 -22.14
CA GLY A 49 23.13 -3.51 -22.60
C GLY A 49 22.36 -3.55 -23.92
N GLY A 50 21.38 -2.67 -24.09
CA GLY A 50 20.60 -2.56 -25.33
C GLY A 50 21.47 -2.18 -26.53
N ASP A 51 22.48 -1.32 -26.32
CA ASP A 51 23.47 -1.00 -27.35
C ASP A 51 24.26 -2.23 -27.80
N MET A 52 24.70 -3.03 -26.84
CA MET A 52 25.39 -4.28 -27.13
C MET A 52 24.50 -5.29 -27.84
N VAL A 53 23.26 -5.46 -27.38
CA VAL A 53 22.26 -6.31 -28.04
C VAL A 53 22.11 -5.88 -29.50
N ARG A 54 21.94 -4.58 -29.79
CA ARG A 54 21.86 -4.08 -31.17
C ARG A 54 23.11 -4.39 -32.00
N LYS A 55 24.30 -4.23 -31.43
CA LYS A 55 25.58 -4.57 -32.10
C LYS A 55 25.67 -6.07 -32.40
N ILE A 56 25.21 -6.92 -31.49
CA ILE A 56 25.11 -8.37 -31.67
C ILE A 56 24.10 -8.70 -32.77
N GLU A 57 22.87 -8.19 -32.68
CA GLU A 57 21.79 -8.44 -33.65
C GLU A 57 22.20 -8.03 -35.08
N ARG A 58 22.88 -6.89 -35.24
CA ARG A 58 23.41 -6.45 -36.54
C ARG A 58 24.38 -7.47 -37.13
N ALA A 59 25.28 -8.01 -36.32
CA ALA A 59 26.25 -9.00 -36.77
C ALA A 59 25.61 -10.37 -37.05
N ILE A 60 24.57 -10.78 -36.31
CA ILE A 60 23.84 -12.01 -36.63
C ILE A 60 23.02 -11.87 -37.91
N ARG A 61 22.43 -10.69 -38.18
CA ARG A 61 21.76 -10.40 -39.47
C ARG A 61 22.71 -10.51 -40.67
N LEU A 62 24.01 -10.31 -40.46
CA LEU A 62 25.05 -10.52 -41.47
C LEU A 62 25.50 -11.99 -41.59
N GLY A 63 24.76 -12.93 -40.99
CA GLY A 63 24.97 -14.37 -41.13
C GLY A 63 25.92 -15.01 -40.12
N LYS A 64 26.36 -14.29 -39.08
CA LYS A 64 27.23 -14.86 -38.04
C LYS A 64 26.41 -15.51 -36.92
N PRO A 65 26.49 -16.83 -36.68
CA PRO A 65 25.74 -17.46 -35.60
C PRO A 65 26.20 -16.95 -34.23
N LEU A 66 25.25 -16.82 -33.29
CA LEU A 66 25.50 -16.28 -31.93
C LEU A 66 26.60 -17.08 -31.20
N GLU A 67 26.65 -18.40 -31.40
CA GLU A 67 27.63 -19.32 -30.81
C GLU A 67 29.07 -19.05 -31.24
N ARG A 68 29.29 -18.49 -32.45
CA ARG A 68 30.63 -18.26 -33.02
C ARG A 68 30.93 -16.77 -33.17
N PHE A 69 30.34 -15.94 -32.33
CA PHE A 69 30.55 -14.50 -32.40
C PHE A 69 32.00 -14.13 -32.04
N VAL A 70 32.75 -13.62 -33.01
CA VAL A 70 34.15 -13.17 -32.85
C VAL A 70 34.19 -11.69 -32.48
N GLY A 71 34.89 -11.34 -31.40
CA GLY A 71 35.06 -9.96 -30.94
C GLY A 71 34.17 -9.55 -29.75
N MET A 72 33.53 -10.51 -29.08
CA MET A 72 32.70 -10.24 -27.90
C MET A 72 33.50 -9.60 -26.76
N ASP A 73 34.78 -9.96 -26.60
CA ASP A 73 35.67 -9.38 -25.59
C ASP A 73 35.80 -7.86 -25.71
N ARG A 74 35.79 -7.33 -26.95
CA ARG A 74 35.81 -5.89 -27.20
C ARG A 74 34.50 -5.24 -26.77
N LEU A 75 33.37 -5.88 -27.04
CA LEU A 75 32.05 -5.40 -26.60
C LEU A 75 31.93 -5.42 -25.08
N PHE A 76 32.43 -6.47 -24.41
CA PHE A 76 32.51 -6.53 -22.96
C PHE A 76 33.39 -5.42 -22.38
N ALA A 77 34.55 -5.16 -22.98
CA ALA A 77 35.44 -4.07 -22.56
C ALA A 77 34.79 -2.69 -22.70
N THR A 78 34.09 -2.42 -23.81
CA THR A 78 33.40 -1.14 -24.03
C THR A 78 32.32 -0.89 -22.97
N ILE A 79 31.51 -1.91 -22.66
CA ILE A 79 30.48 -1.78 -21.61
C ILE A 79 31.10 -1.61 -20.23
N ARG A 80 32.19 -2.30 -19.93
CA ARG A 80 32.88 -2.16 -18.64
C ARG A 80 33.38 -0.73 -18.40
N GLU A 81 33.86 -0.07 -19.45
CA GLU A 81 34.35 1.31 -19.39
C GLU A 81 33.21 2.32 -19.21
N HIS A 82 32.08 2.12 -19.90
CA HIS A 82 30.98 3.09 -19.92
C HIS A 82 29.88 2.82 -18.89
N ALA A 83 29.82 1.61 -18.33
CA ALA A 83 28.81 1.18 -17.35
C ALA A 83 29.47 0.59 -16.09
N PRO A 84 30.13 1.45 -15.27
CA PRO A 84 30.75 1.03 -14.02
C PRO A 84 29.68 0.52 -13.04
N GLY A 85 29.86 -0.70 -12.54
CA GLY A 85 28.92 -1.38 -11.65
C GLY A 85 28.54 -2.78 -12.11
N ILE A 86 28.73 -3.09 -13.39
CA ILE A 86 28.63 -4.45 -13.92
C ILE A 86 29.76 -5.29 -13.33
N THR A 87 29.38 -6.41 -12.73
CA THR A 87 30.28 -7.43 -12.21
C THR A 87 30.60 -8.47 -13.27
N ASP A 88 29.60 -8.84 -14.08
CA ASP A 88 29.76 -9.82 -15.15
C ASP A 88 28.73 -9.64 -16.28
N ILE A 89 29.02 -10.25 -17.42
CA ILE A 89 28.17 -10.24 -18.61
C ILE A 89 28.09 -11.67 -19.16
N LEU A 90 26.88 -12.16 -19.42
CA LEU A 90 26.61 -13.47 -19.99
C LEU A 90 25.85 -13.34 -21.30
N VAL A 91 26.15 -14.20 -22.26
CA VAL A 91 25.34 -14.43 -23.45
C VAL A 91 24.73 -15.82 -23.33
N LEU A 92 23.40 -15.87 -23.35
CA LEU A 92 22.59 -17.05 -23.14
C LEU A 92 21.89 -17.45 -24.44
N LEU A 93 21.81 -18.75 -24.70
CA LEU A 93 20.92 -19.32 -25.71
C LEU A 93 19.46 -19.40 -25.19
N PRO A 94 18.47 -19.65 -26.06
CA PRO A 94 17.06 -19.74 -25.66
C PRO A 94 16.77 -20.85 -24.64
N ASP A 95 17.61 -21.87 -24.58
CA ASP A 95 17.55 -22.97 -23.61
C ASP A 95 18.18 -22.61 -22.25
N GLY A 96 18.74 -21.40 -22.11
CA GLY A 96 19.40 -20.92 -20.90
C GLY A 96 20.86 -21.32 -20.78
N THR A 97 21.44 -21.98 -21.78
CA THR A 97 22.86 -22.34 -21.78
C THR A 97 23.75 -21.11 -22.02
N VAL A 98 24.87 -21.04 -21.29
CA VAL A 98 25.84 -19.94 -21.42
C VAL A 98 26.75 -20.23 -22.60
N THR A 99 26.77 -19.34 -23.59
CA THR A 99 27.67 -19.44 -24.76
C THR A 99 28.98 -18.69 -24.54
N GLN A 100 28.88 -17.47 -24.00
CA GLN A 100 30.04 -16.62 -23.71
C GLN A 100 29.82 -15.88 -22.39
N ALA A 101 30.90 -15.70 -21.63
CA ALA A 101 30.90 -15.00 -20.36
C ALA A 101 32.12 -14.09 -20.27
N MET A 102 32.00 -12.97 -19.58
CA MET A 102 33.12 -12.06 -19.36
C MET A 102 34.16 -12.66 -18.40
N ASN A 103 33.76 -13.48 -17.42
CA ASN A 103 34.68 -14.28 -16.58
C ASN A 103 34.32 -15.79 -16.59
N PRO A 104 34.79 -16.57 -17.58
CA PRO A 104 34.36 -17.96 -17.79
C PRO A 104 34.40 -18.86 -16.54
N ASP A 105 35.39 -18.69 -15.66
CA ASP A 105 35.64 -19.57 -14.51
C ASP A 105 34.70 -19.33 -13.31
N THR A 106 34.15 -18.12 -13.15
CA THR A 106 33.34 -17.74 -11.97
C THR A 106 31.86 -17.56 -12.29
N THR A 107 31.50 -17.21 -13.52
CA THR A 107 30.12 -16.84 -13.86
C THR A 107 29.23 -18.04 -14.18
N ALA A 108 29.77 -19.09 -14.82
CA ALA A 108 29.00 -20.28 -15.20
C ALA A 108 28.49 -21.05 -13.97
N SER A 109 29.35 -21.24 -12.96
CA SER A 109 28.98 -21.89 -11.69
C SER A 109 27.95 -21.08 -10.88
N THR A 110 28.06 -19.74 -10.92
CA THR A 110 27.12 -18.83 -10.23
C THR A 110 25.74 -18.81 -10.90
N TRP A 111 25.69 -18.88 -12.24
CA TRP A 111 24.44 -19.00 -12.99
C TRP A 111 23.77 -20.36 -12.78
N GLN A 112 24.54 -21.46 -12.82
CA GLN A 112 24.03 -22.80 -12.51
C GLN A 112 23.45 -22.87 -11.09
N ALA A 113 24.17 -22.36 -10.09
CA ALA A 113 23.66 -22.31 -8.70
C ALA A 113 22.38 -21.47 -8.57
N TYR A 114 22.26 -20.38 -9.34
CA TYR A 114 21.03 -19.59 -9.40
C TYR A 114 19.84 -20.38 -9.97
N LEU A 115 20.06 -21.17 -11.03
CA LEU A 115 19.05 -22.05 -11.63
C LEU A 115 18.60 -23.15 -10.64
N ASP A 116 19.55 -23.75 -9.92
CA ASP A 116 19.28 -24.84 -8.96
C ASP A 116 18.47 -24.37 -7.75
N THR A 117 18.69 -23.13 -7.29
CA THR A 117 17.98 -22.57 -6.12
C THR A 117 16.51 -22.25 -6.40
N ARG A 118 16.10 -22.11 -7.68
CA ARG A 118 14.74 -21.71 -8.07
C ARG A 118 13.91 -22.78 -8.76
N GLY A 119 14.41 -24.01 -8.90
CA GLY A 119 13.64 -25.20 -9.27
C GLY A 119 12.51 -24.96 -10.29
N LYS A 120 12.87 -24.91 -11.59
CA LYS A 120 12.06 -24.66 -12.82
C LYS A 120 12.21 -23.26 -13.41
N VAL A 121 13.13 -23.13 -14.37
CA VAL A 121 13.16 -22.06 -15.39
C VAL A 121 12.29 -22.43 -16.62
N THR A 122 11.27 -23.27 -16.44
CA THR A 122 10.39 -23.73 -17.52
C THR A 122 9.10 -22.93 -17.70
N GLN A 123 9.00 -21.73 -17.12
CA GLN A 123 7.99 -20.75 -17.52
C GLN A 123 8.59 -19.36 -17.61
N ILE A 124 9.47 -19.17 -18.60
CA ILE A 124 9.51 -17.87 -19.29
C ILE A 124 8.16 -17.76 -19.98
N SER A 125 7.30 -16.85 -19.50
CA SER A 125 5.95 -16.70 -20.03
C SER A 125 6.01 -16.47 -21.55
N PRO A 126 5.18 -17.14 -22.38
CA PRO A 126 5.17 -16.94 -23.83
C PRO A 126 4.94 -15.48 -24.26
N ASP A 127 4.32 -14.68 -23.38
CA ASP A 127 4.06 -13.24 -23.57
C ASP A 127 5.26 -12.32 -23.25
N SER A 128 6.35 -12.82 -22.64
CA SER A 128 7.53 -12.01 -22.28
C SER A 128 8.60 -11.94 -23.37
N ARG A 129 8.30 -12.39 -24.59
CA ARG A 129 9.25 -12.54 -25.71
C ARG A 129 9.93 -11.24 -26.18
N ASP A 130 9.37 -10.07 -25.84
CA ASP A 130 9.90 -8.75 -26.22
C ASP A 130 10.32 -7.84 -25.04
N GLN A 131 10.26 -8.31 -23.79
CA GLN A 131 10.51 -7.45 -22.61
C GLN A 131 11.82 -7.80 -21.88
N THR A 132 12.51 -6.75 -21.42
CA THR A 132 13.66 -6.88 -20.52
C THR A 132 13.20 -7.43 -19.17
N GLU A 133 13.76 -8.57 -18.76
CA GLU A 133 13.44 -9.20 -17.48
C GLU A 133 14.53 -8.86 -16.45
N THR A 134 14.13 -8.61 -15.19
CA THR A 134 15.07 -8.42 -14.09
C THR A 134 14.88 -9.56 -13.09
N LEU A 135 15.93 -10.32 -12.84
CA LEU A 135 15.95 -11.38 -11.86
C LEU A 135 16.79 -10.97 -10.67
N GLU A 136 16.31 -11.25 -9.46
CA GLU A 136 17.04 -10.93 -8.24
C GLU A 136 17.50 -12.20 -7.51
N SER A 137 18.75 -12.18 -7.06
CA SER A 137 19.33 -13.11 -6.10
C SER A 137 19.66 -12.38 -4.78
N SER A 138 20.09 -13.12 -3.77
CA SER A 138 20.50 -12.59 -2.46
C SER A 138 21.69 -11.63 -2.57
N SER A 139 22.62 -11.87 -3.50
CA SER A 139 23.86 -11.11 -3.68
C SER A 139 23.92 -10.25 -4.96
N SER A 140 23.16 -10.62 -6.00
CA SER A 140 23.27 -10.01 -7.34
C SER A 140 21.91 -9.76 -7.98
N ILE A 141 21.86 -8.79 -8.90
CA ILE A 141 20.71 -8.52 -9.77
C ILE A 141 21.14 -8.87 -11.21
N TYR A 142 20.32 -9.67 -11.90
CA TYR A 142 20.52 -10.05 -13.29
C TYR A 142 19.55 -9.29 -14.17
N LEU A 143 20.06 -8.50 -15.10
CA LEU A 143 19.27 -7.79 -16.09
C LEU A 143 19.35 -8.56 -17.42
N LEU A 144 18.26 -9.20 -17.82
CA LEU A 144 18.14 -10.01 -19.02
C LEU A 144 17.54 -9.20 -20.16
N LEU A 145 18.33 -8.96 -21.20
CA LEU A 145 17.90 -8.31 -22.42
C LEU A 145 17.71 -9.35 -23.53
N PRO A 146 16.55 -9.41 -24.20
CA PRO A 146 16.35 -10.34 -25.30
C PRO A 146 17.21 -9.97 -26.51
N ILE A 147 17.75 -10.97 -27.19
CA ILE A 147 18.43 -10.84 -28.49
C ILE A 147 17.48 -11.44 -29.54
N THR A 148 17.04 -10.61 -30.49
CA THR A 148 16.00 -10.98 -31.46
C THR A 148 16.42 -10.74 -32.90
N ILE A 149 15.88 -11.54 -33.81
CA ILE A 149 16.05 -11.37 -35.25
C ILE A 149 14.68 -11.52 -35.89
N GLU A 150 14.20 -10.47 -36.57
CA GLU A 150 12.87 -10.45 -37.18
C GLU A 150 11.76 -10.85 -36.19
N LYS A 151 11.86 -10.38 -34.94
CA LYS A 151 10.97 -10.72 -33.81
C LYS A 151 11.02 -12.19 -33.34
N ARG A 152 12.02 -12.97 -33.75
CA ARG A 152 12.30 -14.30 -33.20
C ARG A 152 13.42 -14.20 -32.15
N PRO A 153 13.24 -14.72 -30.93
CA PRO A 153 14.29 -14.72 -29.92
C PRO A 153 15.37 -15.73 -30.27
N VAL A 154 16.62 -15.28 -30.35
CA VAL A 154 17.80 -16.09 -30.69
C VAL A 154 18.71 -16.29 -29.48
N GLY A 155 18.55 -15.47 -28.44
CA GLY A 155 19.28 -15.59 -27.18
C GLY A 155 18.94 -14.46 -26.21
N ARG A 156 19.71 -14.33 -25.14
CA ARG A 156 19.59 -13.24 -24.16
C ARG A 156 20.97 -12.75 -23.72
N LEU A 157 21.09 -11.46 -23.45
CA LEU A 157 22.25 -10.86 -22.78
C LEU A 157 21.89 -10.68 -21.30
N ALA A 158 22.66 -11.27 -20.39
CA ALA A 158 22.52 -11.06 -18.95
C ALA A 158 23.61 -10.13 -18.43
N LEU A 159 23.23 -8.98 -17.87
CA LEU A 159 24.14 -8.11 -17.12
C LEU A 159 24.01 -8.42 -15.62
N ILE A 160 25.11 -8.76 -14.96
CA ILE A 160 25.13 -9.09 -13.53
C ILE A 160 25.63 -7.88 -12.74
N LEU A 161 24.78 -7.36 -11.85
CA LEU A 161 25.09 -6.25 -10.97
C LEU A 161 25.21 -6.72 -9.51
N SER A 162 26.27 -6.30 -8.82
CA SER A 162 26.45 -6.59 -7.40
C SER A 162 25.56 -5.71 -6.52
N LYS A 163 24.70 -6.31 -5.68
CA LYS A 163 23.91 -5.57 -4.68
C LYS A 163 24.81 -4.86 -3.67
N GLN A 164 26.01 -5.37 -3.40
CA GLN A 164 26.95 -4.77 -2.47
C GLN A 164 27.51 -3.44 -2.99
N LYS A 165 27.89 -3.36 -4.27
CA LYS A 165 28.35 -2.11 -4.89
C LYS A 165 27.24 -1.05 -4.91
N ILE A 166 26.01 -1.48 -5.19
CA ILE A 166 24.82 -0.61 -5.14
C ILE A 166 24.61 -0.08 -3.71
N LYS A 167 24.66 -0.95 -2.69
CA LYS A 167 24.53 -0.55 -1.28
C LYS A 167 25.65 0.40 -0.81
N GLN A 168 26.88 0.20 -1.27
CA GLN A 168 27.99 1.11 -0.95
C GLN A 168 27.77 2.50 -1.55
N ALA A 169 27.30 2.58 -2.80
CA ALA A 169 26.98 3.86 -3.43
C ALA A 169 25.77 4.55 -2.75
N LEU A 170 24.84 3.76 -2.22
CA LEU A 170 23.68 4.23 -1.45
C LEU A 170 24.07 4.78 -0.07
N HIS A 171 25.16 4.29 0.53
CA HIS A 171 25.55 4.58 1.90
C HIS A 171 25.65 6.09 2.20
N LEU A 172 26.25 6.87 1.30
CA LEU A 172 26.37 8.33 1.46
C LEU A 172 24.99 9.02 1.52
N ALA A 173 24.06 8.58 0.68
CA ALA A 173 22.69 9.11 0.66
C ALA A 173 21.87 8.70 1.89
N ILE A 174 22.09 7.47 2.40
CA ILE A 174 21.51 7.01 3.67
C ILE A 174 22.04 7.85 4.84
N VAL A 175 23.36 8.05 4.92
CA VAL A 175 23.97 8.85 5.99
C VAL A 175 23.45 10.30 5.97
N ALA A 176 23.31 10.90 4.79
CA ALA A 176 22.71 12.23 4.67
C ALA A 176 21.27 12.28 5.21
N ASN A 177 20.44 11.29 4.86
CA ASN A 177 19.07 11.20 5.37
C ASN A 177 19.00 10.97 6.89
N ILE A 178 19.87 10.12 7.43
CA ILE A 178 19.96 9.90 8.87
C ILE A 178 20.37 11.20 9.59
N LYS A 179 21.30 11.98 9.03
CA LYS A 179 21.67 13.30 9.58
C LYS A 179 20.49 14.26 9.60
N THR A 180 19.74 14.36 8.50
CA THR A 180 18.52 15.19 8.44
C THR A 180 17.47 14.75 9.45
N LEU A 181 17.30 13.43 9.62
CA LEU A 181 16.40 12.85 10.62
C LEU A 181 16.82 13.22 12.05
N LEU A 182 18.11 13.09 12.38
CA LEU A 182 18.64 13.45 13.68
C LEU A 182 18.47 14.93 13.96
N LEU A 183 18.67 15.79 12.97
CA LEU A 183 18.48 17.23 13.09
C LEU A 183 16.99 17.60 13.30
N ALA A 184 16.09 16.98 12.55
CA ALA A 184 14.64 17.13 12.71
C ALA A 184 14.18 16.67 14.10
N THR A 185 14.65 15.50 14.55
CA THR A 185 14.34 14.92 15.85
C THR A 185 14.88 15.78 16.99
N SER A 186 16.09 16.31 16.84
CA SER A 186 16.71 17.20 17.84
C SER A 186 15.95 18.52 17.96
N GLY A 187 15.57 19.13 16.84
CA GLY A 187 14.74 20.34 16.83
C GLY A 187 13.39 20.11 17.49
N ALA A 188 12.73 18.99 17.19
CA ALA A 188 11.47 18.61 17.82
C ALA A 188 11.61 18.36 19.33
N ALA A 189 12.70 17.70 19.76
CA ALA A 189 13.01 17.50 21.17
C ALA A 189 13.22 18.84 21.89
N LEU A 190 13.90 19.82 21.27
CA LEU A 190 14.06 21.16 21.82
C LEU A 190 12.72 21.89 21.97
N ILE A 191 11.84 21.81 20.98
CA ILE A 191 10.49 22.38 21.05
C ILE A 191 9.68 21.73 22.18
N LEU A 192 9.79 20.40 22.34
CA LEU A 192 9.14 19.67 23.43
C LEU A 192 9.65 20.12 24.80
N ILE A 193 10.98 20.18 24.96
CA ILE A 193 11.61 20.57 26.23
C ILE A 193 11.26 22.02 26.58
N ALA A 194 11.40 22.95 25.62
CA ALA A 194 11.02 24.35 25.82
C ALA A 194 9.52 24.49 26.12
N GLY A 195 8.66 23.81 25.38
CA GLY A 195 7.22 23.81 25.64
C GLY A 195 6.86 23.28 27.02
N MET A 196 7.52 22.21 27.48
CA MET A 196 7.32 21.67 28.83
C MET A 196 7.82 22.61 29.93
N ILE A 197 8.85 23.41 29.69
CA ILE A 197 9.40 24.37 30.67
C ILE A 197 8.55 25.65 30.73
N PHE A 198 8.17 26.22 29.58
CA PHE A 198 7.59 27.56 29.51
C PHE A 198 6.05 27.59 29.49
N VAL A 199 5.39 26.56 28.95
CA VAL A 199 3.94 26.61 28.66
C VAL A 199 3.11 25.79 29.64
N VAL A 200 3.75 24.83 30.32
CA VAL A 200 3.11 23.91 31.27
C VAL A 200 3.36 24.39 32.71
N PRO A 201 2.48 25.22 33.31
CA PRO A 201 2.60 25.50 34.74
C PRO A 201 2.43 24.21 35.54
N ALA A 202 3.20 24.08 36.63
CA ALA A 202 3.47 22.85 37.36
C ALA A 202 2.27 22.13 38.03
N ARG A 203 1.02 22.53 37.77
CA ARG A 203 -0.19 21.89 38.33
C ARG A 203 -1.01 21.21 37.25
N ALA A 204 -1.00 19.87 37.28
CA ALA A 204 -1.70 19.01 36.33
C ALA A 204 -3.23 18.96 36.51
N GLU A 205 -3.78 19.71 37.47
CA GLU A 205 -5.21 19.71 37.82
C GLU A 205 -6.08 20.60 36.93
N HIS A 206 -5.49 21.54 36.17
CA HIS A 206 -6.28 22.41 35.30
C HIS A 206 -6.59 21.76 33.93
N PRO A 207 -7.83 21.83 33.42
CA PRO A 207 -8.20 21.28 32.11
C PRO A 207 -7.44 21.91 30.93
N SER A 208 -6.87 23.11 31.12
CA SER A 208 -5.98 23.76 30.15
C SER A 208 -4.63 23.07 30.00
N PHE A 209 -4.19 22.26 30.98
CA PHE A 209 -2.95 21.48 30.93
C PHE A 209 -2.96 20.51 29.75
N LYS A 210 -4.02 19.70 29.61
CA LYS A 210 -4.16 18.73 28.53
C LYS A 210 -4.14 19.44 27.17
N ARG A 211 -4.95 20.50 27.00
CA ARG A 211 -5.02 21.25 25.74
C ARG A 211 -3.67 21.85 25.35
N ARG A 212 -2.92 22.43 26.30
CA ARG A 212 -1.57 22.98 26.06
C ARG A 212 -0.57 21.89 25.72
N LEU A 213 -0.57 20.76 26.45
CA LEU A 213 0.28 19.61 26.17
C LEU A 213 0.04 19.03 24.77
N TYR A 214 -1.24 18.82 24.39
CA TYR A 214 -1.61 18.39 23.04
C TYR A 214 -1.11 19.37 21.97
N THR A 215 -1.24 20.67 22.21
CA THR A 215 -0.81 21.70 21.26
C THR A 215 0.70 21.67 21.05
N ILE A 216 1.49 21.54 22.13
CA ILE A 216 2.96 21.44 22.06
C ILE A 216 3.39 20.17 21.34
N LEU A 217 2.74 19.03 21.62
CA LEU A 217 3.05 17.77 20.96
C LEU A 217 2.74 17.82 19.47
N ILE A 218 1.56 18.33 19.09
CA ILE A 218 1.19 18.50 17.69
C ILE A 218 2.15 19.47 16.98
N LEU A 219 2.53 20.58 17.63
CA LEU A 219 3.46 21.55 17.05
C LEU A 219 4.87 20.96 16.88
N ALA A 220 5.43 20.35 17.92
CA ALA A 220 6.79 19.81 17.89
C ALA A 220 6.93 18.72 16.83
N PHE A 221 6.01 17.75 16.82
CA PHE A 221 6.04 16.66 15.86
C PHE A 221 5.62 17.10 14.47
N GLY A 222 4.58 17.94 14.35
CA GLY A 222 4.13 18.49 13.07
C GLY A 222 5.25 19.27 12.38
N CYS A 223 5.95 20.13 13.11
CA CYS A 223 7.12 20.84 12.59
C CYS A 223 8.26 19.89 12.20
N ALA A 224 8.56 18.86 13.01
CA ALA A 224 9.57 17.85 12.68
C ALA A 224 9.24 17.13 11.37
N GLN A 225 7.99 16.70 11.24
CA GLN A 225 7.45 15.96 10.10
C GLN A 225 7.48 16.82 8.84
N LEU A 226 7.03 18.08 8.93
CA LEU A 226 7.05 19.04 7.82
C LEU A 226 8.47 19.36 7.40
N PHE A 227 9.37 19.63 8.35
CA PHE A 227 10.78 19.90 8.05
C PHE A 227 11.45 18.71 7.38
N TYR A 228 11.24 17.49 7.89
CA TYR A 228 11.79 16.27 7.30
C TYR A 228 11.22 16.05 5.90
N SER A 229 9.89 16.14 5.73
CA SER A 229 9.21 15.98 4.45
C SER A 229 9.68 16.99 3.39
N MET A 230 9.76 18.27 3.74
CA MET A 230 10.27 19.32 2.85
C MET A 230 11.73 19.10 2.49
N SER A 231 12.58 18.80 3.47
CA SER A 231 14.00 18.49 3.23
C SER A 231 14.16 17.29 2.29
N ASN A 232 13.32 16.27 2.47
CA ASN A 232 13.32 15.07 1.65
C ASN A 232 12.88 15.36 0.20
N ILE A 233 11.81 16.14 0.02
CA ILE A 233 11.34 16.56 -1.33
C ILE A 233 12.44 17.34 -2.06
N VAL A 234 13.09 18.30 -1.40
CA VAL A 234 14.18 19.09 -1.99
C VAL A 234 15.36 18.19 -2.35
N PHE A 235 15.77 17.31 -1.44
CA PHE A 235 16.84 16.35 -1.67
C PHE A 235 16.53 15.42 -2.86
N PHE A 236 15.33 14.85 -2.90
CA PHE A 236 14.91 13.94 -3.97
C PHE A 236 14.77 14.63 -5.33
N LYS A 237 14.25 15.86 -5.38
CA LYS A 237 14.16 16.62 -6.63
C LYS A 237 15.55 16.86 -7.22
N GLY A 238 16.51 17.29 -6.40
CA GLY A 238 17.90 17.49 -6.83
C GLY A 238 18.60 16.20 -7.26
N GLN A 239 18.38 15.10 -6.54
CA GLN A 239 18.89 13.78 -6.89
C GLN A 239 18.31 13.27 -8.21
N THR A 240 16.99 13.36 -8.40
CA THR A 240 16.30 12.86 -9.61
C THR A 240 16.80 13.57 -10.86
N GLN A 241 16.89 14.91 -10.82
CA GLN A 241 17.41 15.69 -11.96
C GLN A 241 18.87 15.34 -12.27
N SER A 242 19.72 15.30 -11.24
CA SER A 242 21.14 14.93 -11.41
C SER A 242 21.29 13.51 -11.95
N PHE A 243 20.43 12.60 -11.51
CA PHE A 243 20.44 11.19 -11.90
C PHE A 243 20.01 11.01 -13.35
N VAL A 244 18.88 11.59 -13.75
CA VAL A 244 18.38 11.55 -15.13
C VAL A 244 19.38 12.22 -16.07
N LYS A 245 19.95 13.37 -15.70
CA LYS A 245 20.96 14.07 -16.52
C LYS A 245 22.21 13.21 -16.72
N ARG A 246 22.73 12.57 -15.67
CA ARG A 246 23.88 11.64 -15.78
C ARG A 246 23.57 10.45 -16.68
N ASN A 247 22.40 9.84 -16.54
CA ASN A 247 21.98 8.74 -17.40
C ASN A 247 21.92 9.18 -18.87
N ALA A 248 21.26 10.30 -19.14
CA ALA A 248 21.18 10.86 -20.48
C ALA A 248 22.56 11.20 -21.05
N THR A 249 23.47 11.77 -20.24
CA THR A 249 24.88 12.01 -20.63
C THR A 249 25.58 10.73 -21.07
N THR A 250 25.37 9.61 -20.36
CA THR A 250 25.89 8.30 -20.78
C THR A 250 25.32 7.88 -22.13
N VAL A 251 24.01 8.02 -22.35
CA VAL A 251 23.37 7.68 -23.63
C VAL A 251 23.97 8.49 -24.79
N ILE A 252 23.98 9.82 -24.66
CA ILE A 252 24.51 10.70 -25.72
C ILE A 252 26.02 10.49 -25.94
N SER A 253 26.78 10.09 -24.93
CA SER A 253 28.21 9.77 -25.09
C SER A 253 28.46 8.51 -25.93
N LEU A 254 27.61 7.49 -25.78
CA LEU A 254 27.64 6.28 -26.62
C LEU A 254 27.28 6.61 -28.07
N VAL A 255 26.22 7.42 -28.27
CA VAL A 255 25.82 7.92 -29.59
C VAL A 255 26.94 8.73 -30.24
N LYS A 256 27.57 9.64 -29.48
CA LYS A 256 28.70 10.45 -29.94
C LYS A 256 29.85 9.56 -30.40
N GLN A 257 30.20 8.53 -29.64
CA GLN A 257 31.30 7.64 -29.99
C GLN A 257 31.06 6.95 -31.35
N ASP A 258 29.83 6.49 -31.59
CA ASP A 258 29.45 5.86 -32.86
C ASP A 258 29.53 6.87 -34.02
N ILE A 259 29.05 8.12 -33.82
CA ILE A 259 29.10 9.18 -34.84
C ILE A 259 30.55 9.64 -35.09
N ASP A 260 31.34 9.90 -34.06
CA ASP A 260 32.76 10.27 -34.17
C ASP A 260 33.56 9.19 -34.93
N SER A 261 33.23 7.91 -34.72
CA SER A 261 33.85 6.79 -35.45
C SER A 261 33.55 6.86 -36.96
N LEU A 262 32.34 7.23 -37.35
CA LEU A 262 31.96 7.44 -38.75
C LEU A 262 32.67 8.65 -39.36
N LEU A 263 32.76 9.77 -38.62
CA LEU A 263 33.51 10.95 -39.06
C LEU A 263 34.99 10.64 -39.28
N THR A 264 35.58 9.83 -38.39
CA THR A 264 36.99 9.40 -38.50
C THR A 264 37.22 8.54 -39.75
N LYS A 265 36.20 7.82 -40.21
CA LYS A 265 36.21 7.05 -41.47
C LYS A 265 35.94 7.91 -42.71
N GLY A 266 35.77 9.23 -42.55
CA GLY A 266 35.57 10.18 -43.65
C GLY A 266 34.11 10.37 -44.08
N VAL A 267 33.13 9.87 -43.32
CA VAL A 267 31.70 10.10 -43.61
C VAL A 267 31.31 11.50 -43.17
N HIS A 268 30.76 12.32 -44.05
CA HIS A 268 30.23 13.64 -43.69
C HIS A 268 28.86 13.53 -42.99
N LEU A 269 28.56 14.46 -42.08
CA LEU A 269 27.29 14.46 -41.31
C LEU A 269 26.07 14.40 -42.24
N GLU A 270 26.06 15.18 -43.32
CA GLU A 270 24.95 15.25 -44.30
C GLU A 270 24.76 13.96 -45.11
N GLN A 271 25.78 13.11 -45.19
CA GLN A 271 25.76 11.87 -45.98
C GLN A 271 25.28 10.66 -45.16
N MET A 272 25.03 10.83 -43.87
CA MET A 272 24.56 9.76 -43.00
C MET A 272 23.10 9.42 -43.31
N HIS A 273 22.76 8.12 -43.32
CA HIS A 273 21.42 7.65 -43.61
C HIS A 273 20.88 6.83 -42.43
N GLY A 274 19.59 7.01 -42.10
CA GLY A 274 18.91 6.26 -41.04
C GLY A 274 19.26 6.67 -39.60
N VAL A 275 19.89 7.84 -39.42
CA VAL A 275 20.26 8.38 -38.10
C VAL A 275 19.01 8.77 -37.29
N ASP A 276 18.01 9.31 -37.97
CA ASP A 276 16.66 9.60 -37.47
C ASP A 276 15.98 8.36 -36.86
N ARG A 277 16.01 7.24 -37.58
CA ARG A 277 15.47 5.96 -37.08
C ARG A 277 16.29 5.40 -35.93
N PHE A 278 17.61 5.56 -35.97
CA PHE A 278 18.49 5.17 -34.87
C PHE A 278 18.19 5.98 -33.59
N PHE A 279 17.94 7.28 -33.71
CA PHE A 279 17.52 8.12 -32.58
C PHE A 279 16.16 7.69 -32.04
N HIS A 280 15.18 7.43 -32.91
CA HIS A 280 13.89 6.88 -32.51
C HIS A 280 14.04 5.58 -31.69
N ASP A 281 14.82 4.61 -32.18
CA ASP A 281 15.01 3.33 -31.50
C ASP A 281 15.61 3.49 -30.08
N ILE A 282 16.45 4.52 -29.86
CA ILE A 282 17.01 4.86 -28.54
C ILE A 282 15.96 5.52 -27.65
N VAL A 283 15.21 6.48 -28.18
CA VAL A 283 14.19 7.22 -27.44
C VAL A 283 13.03 6.30 -27.04
N ALA A 284 12.59 5.41 -27.95
CA ALA A 284 11.49 4.46 -27.73
C ALA A 284 11.73 3.54 -26.53
N VAL A 285 12.99 3.18 -26.24
CA VAL A 285 13.35 2.33 -25.09
C VAL A 285 13.79 3.13 -23.85
N THR A 286 13.90 4.46 -23.96
CA THR A 286 14.41 5.34 -22.91
C THR A 286 13.41 6.48 -22.62
N PRO A 287 12.35 6.23 -21.85
CA PRO A 287 11.25 7.19 -21.62
C PRO A 287 11.66 8.47 -20.87
N GLU A 288 12.90 8.54 -20.38
CA GLU A 288 13.50 9.74 -19.78
C GLU A 288 13.95 10.77 -20.84
N ILE A 289 14.19 10.32 -22.07
CA ILE A 289 14.60 11.14 -23.22
C ILE A 289 13.35 11.50 -24.03
N ALA A 290 13.17 12.78 -24.36
CA ALA A 290 12.09 13.23 -25.24
C ALA A 290 12.50 13.12 -26.71
N SER A 291 13.69 13.59 -27.04
CA SER A 291 14.22 13.57 -28.40
C SER A 291 15.74 13.62 -28.43
N ILE A 292 16.31 13.18 -29.55
CA ILE A 292 17.73 13.33 -29.88
C ILE A 292 17.81 13.99 -31.25
N SER A 293 18.67 14.99 -31.39
CA SER A 293 18.89 15.75 -32.62
C SER A 293 20.38 15.86 -32.93
N LEU A 294 20.74 15.79 -34.20
CA LEU A 294 22.09 16.01 -34.71
C LEU A 294 22.06 17.23 -35.62
N ALA A 295 22.91 18.21 -35.33
CA ALA A 295 23.05 19.43 -36.11
C ALA A 295 24.47 19.62 -36.63
N ASP A 296 24.59 20.38 -37.71
CA ASP A 296 25.87 20.76 -38.30
C ASP A 296 26.58 21.88 -37.50
N GLY A 297 27.77 22.28 -37.96
CA GLY A 297 28.55 23.36 -37.35
C GLY A 297 27.90 24.76 -37.43
N GLN A 298 26.82 24.93 -38.19
CA GLN A 298 26.02 26.15 -38.28
C GLN A 298 24.76 26.09 -37.39
N GLY A 299 24.51 24.94 -36.74
CA GLY A 299 23.36 24.71 -35.87
C GLY A 299 22.09 24.28 -36.60
N ARG A 300 22.16 23.97 -37.91
CA ARG A 300 21.03 23.41 -38.67
C ARG A 300 20.85 21.94 -38.30
N VAL A 301 19.64 21.56 -37.91
CA VAL A 301 19.31 20.18 -37.54
C VAL A 301 19.27 19.33 -38.80
N LEU A 302 20.10 18.30 -38.86
CA LEU A 302 20.20 17.36 -39.98
C LEU A 302 19.33 16.11 -39.75
N PHE A 303 19.26 15.63 -38.50
CA PHE A 303 18.48 14.47 -38.12
C PHE A 303 17.87 14.66 -36.74
N ALA A 304 16.64 14.21 -36.54
CA ALA A 304 15.99 14.19 -35.24
C ALA A 304 15.07 12.97 -35.11
N GLY A 305 15.00 12.40 -33.91
CA GLY A 305 14.11 11.30 -33.58
C GLY A 305 13.51 11.45 -32.19
N ASP A 306 12.24 11.09 -32.07
CA ASP A 306 11.47 11.08 -30.83
C ASP A 306 10.81 9.71 -30.58
N ALA A 307 9.94 9.62 -29.57
CA ALA A 307 9.25 8.37 -29.23
C ALA A 307 8.18 7.94 -30.25
N LEU A 308 7.67 8.87 -31.07
CA LEU A 308 6.63 8.63 -32.08
C LEU A 308 7.25 8.23 -33.43
N GLY A 309 8.48 8.64 -33.70
CA GLY A 309 9.21 8.26 -34.90
C GLY A 309 10.37 9.21 -35.24
N PRO A 310 10.88 9.13 -36.46
CA PRO A 310 11.64 10.20 -37.08
C PRO A 310 10.87 11.51 -37.06
N VAL A 311 11.51 12.60 -36.63
CA VAL A 311 10.87 13.92 -36.61
C VAL A 311 11.02 14.55 -38.00
N PRO A 312 9.93 14.96 -38.67
CA PRO A 312 10.01 15.70 -39.92
C PRO A 312 10.69 17.05 -39.68
N LEU A 313 11.77 17.34 -40.43
CA LEU A 313 12.51 18.59 -40.33
C LEU A 313 12.14 19.52 -41.50
N GLU A 314 11.80 20.77 -41.19
CA GLU A 314 11.68 21.83 -42.21
C GLU A 314 13.08 22.33 -42.63
N GLU A 315 13.22 22.86 -43.85
CA GLU A 315 14.54 23.21 -44.42
C GLU A 315 15.37 24.19 -43.55
N GLU A 316 14.73 24.98 -42.69
CA GLU A 316 15.37 25.96 -41.78
C GLU A 316 15.33 25.56 -40.30
N SER A 317 15.07 24.30 -39.95
CA SER A 317 15.05 23.87 -38.54
C SER A 317 16.45 24.03 -37.92
N THR A 318 16.62 25.00 -37.02
CA THR A 318 17.85 25.23 -36.26
C THR A 318 17.69 24.76 -34.82
N LEU A 319 18.80 24.37 -34.19
CA LEU A 319 18.82 24.12 -32.75
C LEU A 319 18.42 25.40 -32.02
N GLY A 320 17.25 25.38 -31.38
CA GLY A 320 16.79 26.48 -30.52
C GLY A 320 17.74 26.75 -29.34
N LYS A 321 17.38 27.70 -28.47
CA LYS A 321 18.16 27.96 -27.26
C LYS A 321 18.08 26.76 -26.31
N ALA A 322 19.21 26.15 -25.96
CA ALA A 322 19.26 25.04 -25.04
C ALA A 322 18.75 25.46 -23.65
N ASP A 323 17.86 24.66 -23.06
CA ASP A 323 17.53 24.76 -21.64
C ASP A 323 18.63 24.05 -20.82
N PRO A 324 19.43 24.75 -20.01
CA PRO A 324 20.52 24.14 -19.23
C PRO A 324 20.05 23.02 -18.27
N GLY A 325 18.77 23.02 -17.91
CA GLY A 325 18.14 22.03 -17.04
C GLY A 325 17.74 20.74 -17.74
N TYR A 326 17.36 20.80 -19.02
CA TYR A 326 16.71 19.70 -19.74
C TYR A 326 17.42 19.28 -21.03
N ASP A 327 18.25 20.15 -21.60
CA ASP A 327 19.02 19.87 -22.80
C ASP A 327 20.48 19.56 -22.46
N ILE A 328 21.02 18.57 -23.17
CA ILE A 328 22.42 18.19 -23.11
C ILE A 328 22.99 18.29 -24.52
N ASP A 329 23.89 19.25 -24.71
CA ASP A 329 24.61 19.46 -25.96
C ASP A 329 26.02 18.92 -25.86
N ILE A 330 26.41 18.07 -26.82
CA ILE A 330 27.78 17.57 -26.92
C ILE A 330 28.30 17.80 -28.34
N PRO A 331 29.51 18.39 -28.50
CA PRO A 331 30.12 18.57 -29.82
C PRO A 331 30.54 17.22 -30.40
N VAL A 332 30.42 17.10 -31.72
CA VAL A 332 30.84 15.93 -32.51
C VAL A 332 32.10 16.29 -33.29
N GLN A 333 33.10 15.42 -33.25
CA GLN A 333 34.38 15.67 -33.90
C GLN A 333 35.09 14.37 -34.29
N PRO A 334 35.90 14.34 -35.37
CA PRO A 334 36.72 13.19 -35.70
C PRO A 334 37.64 12.82 -34.54
N SER A 335 37.81 11.51 -34.29
CA SER A 335 38.67 11.01 -33.20
C SER A 335 40.12 11.50 -33.40
N GLY A 336 40.64 12.27 -32.44
CA GLY A 336 41.98 12.86 -32.51
C GLY A 336 42.06 14.26 -33.14
N SER A 337 40.94 14.84 -33.59
CA SER A 337 40.85 16.23 -34.07
C SER A 337 40.14 17.13 -33.05
N SER A 338 40.59 18.38 -32.92
CA SER A 338 39.91 19.42 -32.14
C SER A 338 38.86 20.20 -32.94
N ARG A 339 38.64 19.87 -34.22
CA ARG A 339 37.69 20.58 -35.07
C ARG A 339 36.29 19.99 -34.90
N VAL A 340 35.42 20.75 -34.24
CA VAL A 340 33.98 20.44 -34.11
C VAL A 340 33.31 20.53 -35.48
N GLN A 341 32.62 19.48 -35.90
CA GLN A 341 31.88 19.43 -37.17
C GLN A 341 30.37 19.58 -36.98
N GLY A 342 29.86 19.41 -35.77
CA GLY A 342 28.45 19.54 -35.44
C GLY A 342 28.18 19.30 -33.96
N HIS A 343 26.89 19.29 -33.58
CA HIS A 343 26.44 19.09 -32.20
C HIS A 343 25.33 18.04 -32.13
N ILE A 344 25.38 17.16 -31.14
CA ILE A 344 24.23 16.32 -30.77
C ILE A 344 23.55 16.99 -29.58
N ARG A 345 22.24 17.19 -29.70
CA ARG A 345 21.37 17.62 -28.60
C ARG A 345 20.51 16.47 -28.16
N LEU A 346 20.47 16.21 -26.86
CA LEU A 346 19.49 15.33 -26.22
C LEU A 346 18.61 16.16 -25.30
N SER A 347 17.30 16.11 -25.55
CA SER A 347 16.30 16.79 -24.73
C SER A 347 15.60 15.81 -23.80
N LEU A 348 15.53 16.14 -22.52
CA LEU A 348 14.88 15.32 -21.49
C LEU A 348 13.34 15.52 -21.49
N SER A 349 12.60 14.46 -21.16
CA SER A 349 11.14 14.55 -21.05
C SER A 349 10.70 15.27 -19.77
N HIS A 350 10.15 16.47 -19.92
CA HIS A 350 9.50 17.21 -18.84
C HIS A 350 8.39 16.39 -18.19
N ALA A 351 7.51 15.79 -19.01
CA ALA A 351 6.37 15.01 -18.52
C ALA A 351 6.81 13.82 -17.65
N THR A 352 7.85 13.09 -18.06
CA THR A 352 8.36 11.92 -17.31
C THR A 352 9.04 12.36 -16.01
N ILE A 353 9.82 13.44 -16.04
CA ILE A 353 10.49 13.98 -14.83
C ILE A 353 9.46 14.53 -13.84
N ASP A 354 8.45 15.26 -14.32
CA ASP A 354 7.37 15.80 -13.51
C ASP A 354 6.51 14.69 -12.91
N GLN A 355 6.19 13.64 -13.68
CA GLN A 355 5.45 12.48 -13.19
C GLN A 355 6.22 11.76 -12.08
N ARG A 356 7.53 11.52 -12.26
CA ARG A 356 8.37 10.92 -11.20
C ARG A 356 8.44 11.80 -9.97
N THR A 357 8.65 13.10 -10.15
CA THR A 357 8.70 14.07 -9.04
C THR A 357 7.38 14.10 -8.29
N ARG A 358 6.25 14.16 -8.99
CA ARG A 358 4.92 14.11 -8.40
C ARG A 358 4.68 12.82 -7.62
N SER A 359 5.10 11.67 -8.15
CA SER A 359 5.02 10.40 -7.44
C SER A 359 5.77 10.45 -6.11
N ILE A 360 7.01 10.96 -6.10
CA ILE A 360 7.83 11.07 -4.87
C ILE A 360 7.19 12.04 -3.86
N VAL A 361 6.64 13.16 -4.33
CA VAL A 361 5.92 14.11 -3.47
C VAL A 361 4.68 13.45 -2.85
N MET A 362 3.92 12.68 -3.63
CA MET A 362 2.76 11.94 -3.14
C MET A 362 3.16 10.85 -2.13
N ASP A 363 4.27 10.12 -2.37
CA ASP A 363 4.89 9.19 -1.40
C ASP A 363 5.17 9.90 -0.09
N THR A 364 5.90 11.02 -0.15
CA THR A 364 6.31 11.77 1.04
C THR A 364 5.11 12.32 1.80
N LEU A 365 4.10 12.85 1.10
CA LEU A 365 2.86 13.34 1.73
C LEU A 365 2.06 12.21 2.38
N THR A 366 1.99 11.05 1.75
CA THR A 366 1.30 9.88 2.31
C THR A 366 1.97 9.41 3.59
N VAL A 367 3.31 9.29 3.58
CA VAL A 367 4.08 8.96 4.78
C VAL A 367 3.85 10.01 5.87
N ALA A 368 3.83 11.30 5.49
CA ALA A 368 3.59 12.40 6.41
C ALA A 368 2.22 12.29 7.11
N VAL A 369 1.15 12.01 6.35
CA VAL A 369 -0.21 11.80 6.86
C VAL A 369 -0.26 10.58 7.79
N ILE A 370 0.34 9.46 7.39
CA ILE A 370 0.34 8.24 8.21
C ILE A 370 1.05 8.47 9.54
N SER A 371 2.24 9.10 9.54
CA SER A 371 2.91 9.33 10.82
C SER A 371 2.24 10.42 11.66
N LEU A 372 1.50 11.36 11.07
CA LEU A 372 0.65 12.29 11.82
C LEU A 372 -0.53 11.55 12.50
N LEU A 373 -1.22 10.65 11.80
CA LEU A 373 -2.30 9.86 12.37
C LEU A 373 -1.79 8.89 13.45
N PHE A 374 -0.66 8.21 13.17
CA PHE A 374 0.02 7.36 14.15
C PHE A 374 0.43 8.15 15.39
N LEU A 375 0.96 9.36 15.21
CA LEU A 375 1.28 10.27 16.30
C LEU A 375 0.06 10.59 17.15
N LEU A 376 -1.07 10.98 16.55
CA LEU A 376 -2.28 11.33 17.29
C LEU A 376 -2.70 10.19 18.23
N GLU A 377 -2.59 8.94 17.76
CA GLU A 377 -2.89 7.75 18.56
C GLU A 377 -1.83 7.50 19.65
N MET A 378 -0.55 7.74 19.37
CA MET A 378 0.50 7.64 20.39
C MET A 378 0.40 8.73 21.47
N ILE A 379 0.00 9.95 21.11
CA ILE A 379 -0.27 11.02 22.07
C ILE A 379 -1.47 10.62 22.95
N MET A 380 -2.50 10.01 22.37
CA MET A 380 -3.64 9.53 23.14
C MET A 380 -3.22 8.44 24.13
N LEU A 381 -2.37 7.49 23.71
CA LEU A 381 -1.78 6.48 24.59
C LEU A 381 -1.00 7.11 25.76
N LEU A 382 -0.19 8.14 25.48
CA LEU A 382 0.52 8.90 26.51
C LEU A 382 -0.44 9.62 27.47
N SER A 383 -1.51 10.23 26.96
CA SER A 383 -2.49 10.95 27.79
C SER A 383 -3.15 10.02 28.80
N LEU A 384 -3.41 8.78 28.41
CA LEU A 384 -3.94 7.74 29.27
C LEU A 384 -2.92 7.34 30.33
N TYR A 385 -1.67 7.11 29.94
CA TYR A 385 -0.61 6.80 30.91
C TYR A 385 -0.51 7.85 32.04
N LEU A 386 -0.70 9.13 31.71
CA LEU A 386 -0.72 10.22 32.70
C LEU A 386 -1.90 10.16 33.65
N GLU A 387 -3.10 9.90 33.13
CA GLU A 387 -4.32 9.77 33.94
C GLU A 387 -4.21 8.62 34.95
N ASN A 388 -3.56 7.51 34.58
CA ASN A 388 -3.33 6.37 35.47
C ASN A 388 -2.52 6.75 36.72
N HIS A 389 -1.40 7.45 36.49
CA HIS A 389 -0.46 7.81 37.54
C HIS A 389 -1.03 8.83 38.52
N GLN A 390 -1.92 9.71 38.04
CA GLN A 390 -2.61 10.69 38.90
C GLN A 390 -3.75 10.04 39.70
N SER A 391 -4.51 9.13 39.07
CA SER A 391 -5.63 8.44 39.73
C SER A 391 -5.15 7.54 40.88
N MET A 392 -4.02 6.85 40.71
CA MET A 392 -3.41 6.02 41.77
C MET A 392 -2.85 6.82 42.95
N ALA A 393 -2.59 8.12 42.79
CA ALA A 393 -2.11 8.98 43.87
C ALA A 393 -3.25 9.53 44.75
N VAL A 394 -4.48 9.59 44.24
CA VAL A 394 -5.61 10.28 44.90
C VAL A 394 -6.66 9.30 45.45
N SER A 395 -6.86 8.12 44.83
CA SER A 395 -7.75 7.09 45.39
C SER A 395 -7.39 5.69 44.85
N PRO A 396 -7.06 4.69 45.70
CA PRO A 396 -6.70 3.33 45.28
C PRO A 396 -7.93 2.49 44.90
N GLY A 397 -8.79 3.04 44.04
CA GLY A 397 -9.90 2.37 43.38
C GLY A 397 -9.91 2.82 41.93
N THR A 398 -9.62 1.90 41.01
CA THR A 398 -9.50 2.18 39.57
C THR A 398 -10.79 2.84 39.07
N SER A 399 -10.73 4.11 38.65
CA SER A 399 -11.91 4.79 38.12
C SER A 399 -12.37 4.08 36.83
N PRO A 400 -13.66 3.71 36.69
CA PRO A 400 -14.15 2.95 35.52
C PRO A 400 -13.85 3.61 34.17
N GLY A 401 -13.76 4.95 34.15
CA GLY A 401 -13.46 5.73 32.96
C GLY A 401 -12.05 5.52 32.40
N PHE A 402 -11.05 5.33 33.27
CA PHE A 402 -9.66 5.13 32.85
C PHE A 402 -9.46 3.78 32.15
N THR A 403 -10.02 2.72 32.71
CA THR A 403 -9.95 1.35 32.19
C THR A 403 -10.57 1.23 30.79
N CYS A 404 -11.68 1.91 30.55
CA CYS A 404 -12.36 1.86 29.25
C CYS A 404 -11.58 2.61 28.16
N ALA A 405 -10.81 3.63 28.51
CA ALA A 405 -10.10 4.45 27.54
C ALA A 405 -8.82 3.79 26.98
N LEU A 406 -8.21 2.82 27.69
CA LEU A 406 -7.09 2.01 27.18
C LEU A 406 -7.44 1.14 25.97
N ILE A 407 -8.72 0.86 25.73
CA ILE A 407 -9.10 -0.06 24.66
C ILE A 407 -8.87 0.53 23.26
N ARG A 408 -8.87 1.86 23.13
CA ARG A 408 -8.69 2.53 21.84
C ARG A 408 -7.31 2.30 21.23
N PRO A 409 -6.19 2.58 21.92
CA PRO A 409 -4.87 2.29 21.37
C PRO A 409 -4.66 0.79 21.12
N VAL A 410 -5.26 -0.09 21.93
CA VAL A 410 -5.23 -1.54 21.67
C VAL A 410 -5.96 -1.87 20.37
N GLY A 411 -7.18 -1.36 20.19
CA GLY A 411 -7.96 -1.50 18.95
C GLY A 411 -7.22 -0.95 17.74
N PHE A 412 -6.55 0.20 17.90
CA PHE A 412 -5.68 0.77 16.87
C PHE A 412 -4.57 -0.19 16.47
N VAL A 413 -3.75 -0.69 17.40
CA VAL A 413 -2.60 -1.56 17.06
C VAL A 413 -3.06 -2.89 16.47
N ILE A 414 -4.14 -3.49 16.99
CA ILE A 414 -4.71 -4.74 16.44
C ILE A 414 -5.09 -4.54 14.96
N ILE A 415 -5.84 -3.48 14.66
CA ILE A 415 -6.35 -3.25 13.31
C ILE A 415 -5.26 -2.71 12.39
N PHE A 416 -4.34 -1.88 12.90
CA PHE A 416 -3.14 -1.47 12.17
C PHE A 416 -2.36 -2.69 11.68
N SER A 417 -2.06 -3.62 12.59
CA SER A 417 -1.29 -4.84 12.29
C SER A 417 -2.02 -5.72 11.28
N MET A 418 -3.34 -5.88 11.42
CA MET A 418 -4.16 -6.64 10.47
C MET A 418 -4.18 -5.98 9.08
N SER A 419 -4.33 -4.66 9.06
CA SER A 419 -4.53 -3.89 7.83
C SER A 419 -3.24 -3.74 7.02
N LEU A 420 -2.07 -3.98 7.62
CA LEU A 420 -0.77 -4.00 6.92
C LEU A 420 -0.77 -4.92 5.70
N CYS A 421 -1.50 -6.04 5.74
CA CYS A 421 -1.47 -7.00 4.63
C CYS A 421 -2.74 -6.99 3.78
N PHE A 422 -3.78 -6.33 4.26
CA PHE A 422 -5.15 -6.57 3.81
C PHE A 422 -5.38 -6.22 2.34
N THR A 423 -4.68 -5.21 1.82
CA THR A 423 -4.85 -4.67 0.46
C THR A 423 -4.21 -5.52 -0.65
N PHE A 424 -3.26 -6.39 -0.31
CA PHE A 424 -2.51 -7.18 -1.30
C PHE A 424 -2.64 -8.69 -1.09
N ILE A 425 -3.57 -9.14 -0.25
CA ILE A 425 -3.89 -10.57 -0.10
C ILE A 425 -4.15 -11.24 -1.47
N PRO A 426 -5.01 -10.69 -2.35
CA PRO A 426 -5.25 -11.29 -3.67
C PRO A 426 -4.00 -11.25 -4.57
N LEU A 427 -3.19 -10.20 -4.45
CA LEU A 427 -1.98 -10.02 -5.27
C LEU A 427 -0.86 -10.98 -4.86
N ARG A 428 -0.77 -11.34 -3.57
CA ARG A 428 0.11 -12.42 -3.12
C ARG A 428 -0.40 -13.78 -3.57
N MET A 429 -1.71 -13.99 -3.56
CA MET A 429 -2.31 -15.22 -4.07
C MET A 429 -1.98 -15.43 -5.56
N ASP A 430 -1.94 -14.35 -6.35
CA ASP A 430 -1.54 -14.42 -7.75
C ASP A 430 -0.11 -14.96 -7.95
N GLN A 431 0.82 -14.61 -7.05
CA GLN A 431 2.20 -15.13 -7.10
C GLN A 431 2.32 -16.61 -6.71
N LEU A 432 1.33 -17.13 -5.98
CA LEU A 432 1.28 -18.51 -5.50
C LEU A 432 0.27 -19.35 -6.30
N TYR A 433 -0.22 -18.80 -7.43
CA TYR A 433 -1.33 -19.37 -8.15
C TYR A 433 -1.00 -20.74 -8.75
N GLU A 434 -1.85 -21.71 -8.42
CA GLU A 434 -1.90 -23.04 -9.01
C GLU A 434 -3.36 -23.36 -9.34
N PRO A 435 -3.66 -23.90 -10.54
CA PRO A 435 -5.02 -24.32 -10.90
C PRO A 435 -5.59 -25.29 -9.85
N MET A 436 -6.77 -24.97 -9.30
CA MET A 436 -7.37 -25.72 -8.19
C MET A 436 -8.87 -25.93 -8.41
N LEU A 437 -9.33 -27.18 -8.22
CA LEU A 437 -10.76 -27.55 -8.16
C LEU A 437 -11.64 -27.08 -9.34
N GLY A 438 -11.07 -26.81 -10.51
CA GLY A 438 -11.82 -26.28 -11.66
C GLY A 438 -12.36 -24.85 -11.47
N LEU A 439 -11.91 -24.15 -10.42
CA LEU A 439 -12.25 -22.75 -10.19
C LEU A 439 -11.48 -21.85 -11.15
N SER A 440 -12.08 -20.72 -11.52
CA SER A 440 -11.40 -19.72 -12.33
C SER A 440 -10.28 -19.03 -11.55
N ARG A 441 -9.26 -18.53 -12.26
CA ARG A 441 -8.13 -17.78 -11.67
C ARG A 441 -8.61 -16.65 -10.76
N GLU A 442 -9.59 -15.90 -11.23
CA GLU A 442 -10.17 -14.76 -10.50
C GLU A 442 -10.82 -15.19 -9.17
N MET A 443 -11.58 -16.28 -9.19
CA MET A 443 -12.21 -16.81 -7.97
C MET A 443 -11.16 -17.34 -6.97
N ILE A 444 -10.09 -17.97 -7.47
CA ILE A 444 -8.96 -18.44 -6.65
C ILE A 444 -8.25 -17.26 -5.98
N MET A 445 -8.03 -16.15 -6.69
CA MET A 445 -7.43 -14.94 -6.12
C MET A 445 -8.27 -14.30 -4.99
N GLY A 446 -9.60 -14.43 -5.03
CA GLY A 446 -10.50 -13.93 -3.98
C GLY A 446 -10.64 -14.86 -2.77
N LEU A 447 -10.33 -16.15 -2.93
CA LEU A 447 -10.58 -17.19 -1.93
C LEU A 447 -9.89 -16.95 -0.56
N PRO A 448 -8.65 -16.45 -0.47
CA PRO A 448 -8.01 -16.22 0.81
C PRO A 448 -8.68 -15.11 1.63
N VAL A 449 -9.19 -14.06 0.97
CA VAL A 449 -9.97 -12.99 1.63
C VAL A 449 -11.28 -13.60 2.17
N SER A 450 -11.98 -14.38 1.36
CA SER A 450 -13.21 -15.08 1.78
C SER A 450 -12.96 -16.04 2.94
N MET A 451 -11.85 -16.78 2.93
CA MET A 451 -11.48 -17.70 4.00
C MET A 451 -11.18 -16.94 5.31
N GLN A 452 -10.51 -15.79 5.23
CA GLN A 452 -10.29 -14.92 6.38
C GLN A 452 -11.61 -14.40 6.95
N MET A 453 -12.55 -13.95 6.10
CA MET A 453 -13.86 -13.48 6.55
C MET A 453 -14.71 -14.61 7.15
N ALA A 454 -14.61 -15.84 6.62
CA ALA A 454 -15.29 -17.01 7.12
C ALA A 454 -14.76 -17.41 8.51
N GLY A 455 -13.43 -17.43 8.66
CA GLY A 455 -12.79 -17.64 9.96
C GLY A 455 -13.23 -16.59 10.98
N ALA A 456 -13.27 -15.31 10.59
CA ALA A 456 -13.74 -14.23 11.47
C ALA A 456 -15.20 -14.40 11.88
N GLY A 457 -16.09 -14.73 10.94
CA GLY A 457 -17.51 -14.98 11.23
C GLY A 457 -17.71 -16.13 12.22
N LEU A 458 -17.04 -17.26 12.00
CA LEU A 458 -17.10 -18.42 12.89
C LEU A 458 -16.59 -18.06 14.30
N ALA A 459 -15.46 -17.37 14.38
CA ALA A 459 -14.87 -16.96 15.65
C ALA A 459 -15.72 -15.94 16.42
N ILE A 460 -16.43 -15.03 15.74
CA ILE A 460 -17.33 -14.08 16.40
C ILE A 460 -18.45 -14.81 17.14
N VAL A 461 -19.06 -15.81 16.50
CA VAL A 461 -20.12 -16.63 17.11
C VAL A 461 -19.58 -17.41 18.31
N LEU A 462 -18.42 -18.07 18.15
CA LEU A 462 -17.77 -18.82 19.23
C LEU A 462 -17.34 -17.93 20.41
N ALA A 463 -16.80 -16.74 20.11
CA ALA A 463 -16.37 -15.78 21.12
C ALA A 463 -17.54 -15.29 21.97
N GLY A 464 -18.73 -15.05 21.39
CA GLY A 464 -19.91 -14.63 22.15
C GLY A 464 -20.22 -15.59 23.30
N PHE A 465 -20.36 -16.89 22.99
CA PHE A 465 -20.61 -17.92 24.02
C PHE A 465 -19.45 -18.06 25.02
N TRP A 466 -18.21 -17.86 24.57
CA TRP A 466 -17.03 -17.99 25.42
C TRP A 466 -16.90 -16.83 26.42
N ILE A 467 -17.13 -15.60 25.96
CA ILE A 467 -17.08 -14.37 26.78
C ILE A 467 -18.10 -14.45 27.91
N ASP A 468 -19.31 -14.95 27.63
CA ASP A 468 -20.38 -15.10 28.61
C ASP A 468 -19.99 -16.07 29.76
N ARG A 469 -19.22 -17.12 29.46
CA ARG A 469 -18.86 -18.17 30.43
C ARG A 469 -17.54 -17.91 31.16
N GLN A 470 -16.50 -17.48 30.45
CA GLN A 470 -15.12 -17.44 30.97
C GLN A 470 -14.49 -16.04 30.93
N GLY A 471 -15.25 -15.03 30.49
CA GLY A 471 -14.79 -13.66 30.38
C GLY A 471 -14.04 -13.35 29.09
N TRP A 472 -13.73 -12.06 28.91
CA TRP A 472 -13.24 -11.46 27.66
C TRP A 472 -11.74 -11.66 27.38
N HIS A 473 -10.92 -11.89 28.42
CA HIS A 473 -9.46 -11.85 28.30
C HIS A 473 -8.88 -13.10 27.61
N ARG A 474 -9.46 -14.30 27.80
CA ARG A 474 -8.97 -15.53 27.15
C ARG A 474 -9.21 -15.53 25.64
N PRO A 475 -10.43 -15.21 25.15
CA PRO A 475 -10.65 -15.04 23.71
C PRO A 475 -9.71 -13.99 23.09
N LEU A 476 -9.49 -12.86 23.79
CA LEU A 476 -8.58 -11.83 23.31
C LEU A 476 -7.15 -12.35 23.12
N MET A 477 -6.57 -12.97 24.14
CA MET A 477 -5.18 -13.45 24.10
C MET A 477 -5.00 -14.59 23.09
N LEU A 478 -5.94 -15.55 23.04
CA LEU A 478 -5.90 -16.63 22.06
C LEU A 478 -6.05 -16.09 20.63
N GLY A 479 -6.91 -15.08 20.44
CA GLY A 479 -7.07 -14.40 19.16
C GLY A 479 -5.78 -13.76 18.67
N LEU A 480 -5.09 -13.01 19.53
CA LEU A 480 -3.80 -12.38 19.21
C LEU A 480 -2.71 -13.43 18.88
N ALA A 481 -2.67 -14.54 19.63
CA ALA A 481 -1.75 -15.64 19.33
C ALA A 481 -2.06 -16.30 17.98
N ALA A 482 -3.33 -16.59 17.69
CA ALA A 482 -3.76 -17.18 16.42
C ALA A 482 -3.46 -16.25 15.23
N MET A 483 -3.66 -14.93 15.37
CA MET A 483 -3.27 -13.95 14.36
C MET A 483 -1.76 -13.94 14.15
N SER A 484 -0.97 -13.94 15.23
CA SER A 484 0.50 -13.97 15.12
C SER A 484 1.00 -15.19 14.34
N VAL A 485 0.49 -16.38 14.67
CA VAL A 485 0.83 -17.63 13.97
C VAL A 485 0.34 -17.58 12.52
N GLY A 486 -0.93 -17.23 12.29
CA GLY A 486 -1.51 -17.19 10.94
C GLY A 486 -0.76 -16.23 10.01
N PHE A 487 -0.47 -15.01 10.45
CA PHE A 487 0.28 -14.04 9.64
C PHE A 487 1.72 -14.51 9.40
N SER A 488 2.37 -15.10 10.40
CA SER A 488 3.73 -15.65 10.24
C SER A 488 3.77 -16.81 9.24
N CYS A 489 2.80 -17.74 9.32
CA CYS A 489 2.66 -18.84 8.36
C CYS A 489 2.35 -18.32 6.94
N ALA A 490 1.46 -17.33 6.80
CA ALA A 490 1.16 -16.70 5.52
C ALA A 490 2.37 -16.00 4.88
N GLY A 491 3.29 -15.46 5.68
CA GLY A 491 4.52 -14.83 5.20
C GLY A 491 5.60 -15.82 4.78
N LEU A 492 5.67 -16.99 5.41
CA LEU A 492 6.67 -18.03 5.15
C LEU A 492 6.25 -19.07 4.11
N THR A 493 4.95 -19.18 3.83
CA THR A 493 4.45 -20.21 2.92
C THR A 493 4.77 -19.90 1.45
N SER A 494 5.14 -20.95 0.73
CA SER A 494 5.33 -20.95 -0.73
C SER A 494 4.22 -21.73 -1.45
N HIS A 495 3.21 -22.24 -0.73
CA HIS A 495 2.14 -23.07 -1.29
C HIS A 495 0.78 -22.37 -1.18
N GLN A 496 -0.03 -22.51 -2.24
CA GLN A 496 -1.36 -21.91 -2.36
C GLN A 496 -2.30 -22.25 -1.19
N LEU A 497 -2.45 -23.55 -0.88
CA LEU A 497 -3.33 -24.02 0.19
C LEU A 497 -2.87 -23.57 1.58
N GLY A 498 -1.56 -23.60 1.82
CA GLY A 498 -0.97 -23.12 3.07
C GLY A 498 -1.31 -21.65 3.31
N TYR A 499 -1.29 -20.82 2.25
CA TYR A 499 -1.66 -19.42 2.31
C TYR A 499 -3.13 -19.19 2.66
N ILE A 500 -4.04 -19.89 1.97
CA ILE A 500 -5.50 -19.83 2.24
C ILE A 500 -5.82 -20.21 3.69
N LEU A 501 -5.29 -21.34 4.15
CA LEU A 501 -5.55 -21.84 5.51
C LEU A 501 -4.96 -20.92 6.58
N SER A 502 -3.77 -20.36 6.32
CA SER A 502 -3.14 -19.37 7.21
C SER A 502 -4.02 -18.14 7.38
N LEU A 503 -4.63 -17.64 6.30
CA LEU A 503 -5.56 -16.51 6.36
C LEU A 503 -6.90 -16.86 7.02
N GLY A 504 -7.37 -18.09 6.89
CA GLY A 504 -8.48 -18.62 7.70
C GLY A 504 -8.17 -18.56 9.20
N LEU A 505 -6.96 -18.98 9.60
CA LEU A 505 -6.49 -18.89 10.99
C LEU A 505 -6.37 -17.43 11.45
N CYS A 506 -5.86 -16.52 10.61
CA CYS A 506 -5.88 -15.09 10.90
C CYS A 506 -7.30 -14.57 11.13
N GLY A 507 -8.25 -15.02 10.32
CA GLY A 507 -9.66 -14.70 10.45
C GLY A 507 -10.23 -15.15 11.79
N LEU A 508 -10.00 -16.41 12.15
CA LEU A 508 -10.41 -16.96 13.45
C LEU A 508 -9.81 -16.15 14.60
N GLY A 509 -8.52 -15.86 14.53
CA GLY A 509 -7.84 -15.04 15.54
C GLY A 509 -8.43 -13.64 15.65
N PHE A 510 -8.72 -13.00 14.51
CA PHE A 510 -9.35 -11.69 14.45
C PHE A 510 -10.72 -11.68 15.11
N GLY A 511 -11.60 -12.65 14.79
CA GLY A 511 -12.94 -12.71 15.37
C GLY A 511 -12.91 -12.84 16.90
N LEU A 512 -12.00 -13.67 17.43
CA LEU A 512 -11.80 -13.83 18.87
C LEU A 512 -11.26 -12.56 19.54
N ALA A 513 -10.23 -11.94 18.94
CA ALA A 513 -9.59 -10.73 19.46
C ALA A 513 -10.53 -9.50 19.41
N PHE A 514 -11.28 -9.37 18.32
CA PHE A 514 -12.22 -8.28 18.11
C PHE A 514 -13.40 -8.36 19.10
N MET A 515 -14.02 -9.53 19.24
CA MET A 515 -15.09 -9.74 20.24
C MET A 515 -14.58 -9.65 21.67
N GLY A 516 -13.40 -10.18 21.98
CA GLY A 516 -12.78 -10.02 23.30
C GLY A 516 -12.60 -8.55 23.68
N SER A 517 -12.18 -7.72 22.72
CA SER A 517 -12.02 -6.27 22.92
C SER A 517 -13.37 -5.56 23.13
N GLN A 518 -14.41 -5.91 22.38
CA GLN A 518 -15.76 -5.36 22.59
C GLN A 518 -16.38 -5.81 23.92
N GLY A 519 -16.21 -7.09 24.27
CA GLY A 519 -16.67 -7.65 25.55
C GLY A 519 -16.02 -6.96 26.75
N PHE A 520 -14.75 -6.56 26.63
CA PHE A 520 -14.09 -5.73 27.64
C PHE A 520 -14.80 -4.40 27.87
N VAL A 521 -15.10 -3.67 26.79
CA VAL A 521 -15.80 -2.36 26.84
C VAL A 521 -17.18 -2.54 27.46
N LEU A 522 -17.95 -3.52 26.99
CA LEU A 522 -19.32 -3.77 27.46
C LEU A 522 -19.39 -4.15 28.95
N LYS A 523 -18.35 -4.81 29.47
CA LYS A 523 -18.26 -5.21 30.88
C LYS A 523 -17.86 -4.07 31.82
N HIS A 524 -16.93 -3.20 31.40
CA HIS A 524 -16.33 -2.18 32.28
C HIS A 524 -16.88 -0.77 32.07
N ALA A 525 -17.54 -0.48 30.95
CA ALA A 525 -18.19 0.80 30.75
C ALA A 525 -19.47 0.90 31.59
N GLU A 526 -19.68 2.06 32.21
CA GLU A 526 -20.93 2.40 32.88
C GLU A 526 -22.12 2.22 31.92
N PRO A 527 -23.29 1.75 32.39
CA PRO A 527 -24.46 1.48 31.54
C PRO A 527 -24.83 2.65 30.61
N THR A 528 -24.73 3.88 31.11
CA THR A 528 -25.02 5.12 30.36
C THR A 528 -23.93 5.53 29.38
N ARG A 529 -22.71 4.99 29.52
CA ARG A 529 -21.53 5.35 28.71
C ARG A 529 -21.03 4.21 27.80
N LYS A 530 -21.68 3.05 27.76
CA LYS A 530 -21.29 1.90 26.91
C LYS A 530 -21.15 2.26 25.43
N ALA A 531 -22.12 3.02 24.89
CA ALA A 531 -22.09 3.49 23.51
C ALA A 531 -20.88 4.40 23.22
N SER A 532 -20.55 5.30 24.15
CA SER A 532 -19.38 6.18 24.04
C SER A 532 -18.05 5.42 24.14
N GLY A 533 -17.98 4.40 25.00
CA GLY A 533 -16.82 3.50 25.09
C GLY A 533 -16.59 2.72 23.79
N LEU A 534 -17.66 2.17 23.21
CA LEU A 534 -17.60 1.49 21.90
C LEU A 534 -17.23 2.46 20.78
N ALA A 535 -17.78 3.68 20.76
CA ALA A 535 -17.41 4.70 19.79
C ALA A 535 -15.91 5.04 19.87
N THR A 536 -15.37 5.12 21.09
CA THR A 536 -13.94 5.37 21.33
C THR A 536 -13.07 4.21 20.84
N PHE A 537 -13.50 2.96 21.05
CA PHE A 537 -12.85 1.77 20.48
C PHE A 537 -12.84 1.82 18.94
N PHE A 538 -14.00 2.04 18.33
CA PHE A 538 -14.14 2.08 16.88
C PHE A 538 -13.34 3.23 16.23
N ALA A 539 -13.22 4.37 16.90
CA ALA A 539 -12.34 5.44 16.43
C ALA A 539 -10.88 4.97 16.27
N GLY A 540 -10.36 4.21 17.24
CA GLY A 540 -9.03 3.59 17.15
C GLY A 540 -8.94 2.53 16.05
N VAL A 541 -9.96 1.68 15.92
CA VAL A 541 -10.07 0.67 14.85
C VAL A 541 -9.95 1.32 13.46
N TYR A 542 -10.70 2.39 13.21
CA TYR A 542 -10.67 3.07 11.91
C TYR A 542 -9.35 3.78 11.65
N ALA A 543 -8.79 4.47 12.65
CA ALA A 543 -7.46 5.07 12.54
C ALA A 543 -6.39 4.00 12.23
N GLY A 544 -6.49 2.83 12.86
CA GLY A 544 -5.59 1.69 12.62
C GLY A 544 -5.69 1.18 11.19
N ASN A 545 -6.91 1.07 10.66
CA ASN A 545 -7.14 0.60 9.29
C ASN A 545 -6.53 1.56 8.25
N ILE A 546 -6.75 2.86 8.40
CA ILE A 546 -6.20 3.90 7.51
C ILE A 546 -4.68 3.83 7.48
N CYS A 547 -4.06 3.87 8.67
CA CYS A 547 -2.61 3.86 8.78
C CYS A 547 -2.01 2.54 8.31
N GLY A 548 -2.63 1.41 8.68
CA GLY A 548 -2.14 0.07 8.38
C GLY A 548 -2.20 -0.25 6.89
N SER A 549 -3.32 0.00 6.23
CA SER A 549 -3.48 -0.28 4.79
C SER A 549 -2.50 0.50 3.92
N ALA A 550 -2.31 1.80 4.19
CA ALA A 550 -1.38 2.62 3.44
C ALA A 550 0.09 2.31 3.78
N ALA A 551 0.43 2.13 5.07
CA ALA A 551 1.77 1.71 5.48
C ALA A 551 2.15 0.35 4.88
N GLY A 552 1.24 -0.61 4.97
CA GLY A 552 1.39 -1.96 4.48
C GLY A 552 1.62 -2.02 2.98
N ALA A 553 0.81 -1.31 2.21
CA ALA A 553 0.97 -1.24 0.76
C ALA A 553 2.31 -0.61 0.34
N MET A 554 2.75 0.45 1.03
CA MET A 554 4.08 1.03 0.80
C MET A 554 5.20 0.08 1.20
N MET A 555 5.06 -0.68 2.28
CA MET A 555 6.07 -1.68 2.67
C MET A 555 6.11 -2.84 1.67
N ALA A 556 4.96 -3.28 1.17
CA ALA A 556 4.84 -4.34 0.17
C ALA A 556 5.46 -3.93 -1.17
N ASP A 557 5.33 -2.67 -1.56
CA ASP A 557 5.97 -2.09 -2.75
C ASP A 557 7.52 -2.19 -2.73
N ARG A 558 8.10 -2.45 -1.55
CA ARG A 558 9.53 -2.36 -1.28
C ARG A 558 10.15 -3.67 -0.80
N LEU A 559 9.56 -4.28 0.23
CA LEU A 559 10.02 -5.52 0.85
C LEU A 559 9.44 -6.76 0.15
N GLY A 560 8.44 -6.57 -0.72
CA GLY A 560 7.57 -7.64 -1.20
C GLY A 560 6.53 -8.04 -0.15
N TYR A 561 5.61 -8.92 -0.52
CA TYR A 561 4.46 -9.26 0.32
C TYR A 561 4.84 -10.09 1.56
N GLY A 562 5.66 -11.14 1.40
CA GLY A 562 6.01 -12.10 2.47
C GLY A 562 6.56 -11.47 3.76
N PRO A 563 7.58 -10.60 3.69
CA PRO A 563 8.11 -9.92 4.88
C PRO A 563 7.09 -9.05 5.62
N VAL A 564 6.12 -8.44 4.91
CA VAL A 564 5.09 -7.61 5.54
C VAL A 564 4.15 -8.46 6.40
N PHE A 565 3.83 -9.68 5.95
CA PHE A 565 3.10 -10.68 6.75
C PHE A 565 3.83 -11.03 8.04
N LEU A 566 5.17 -11.21 7.99
CA LEU A 566 5.97 -11.47 9.19
C LEU A 566 5.98 -10.29 10.16
N ILE A 567 6.06 -9.05 9.64
CA ILE A 567 6.00 -7.84 10.46
C ILE A 567 4.64 -7.72 11.15
N ALA A 568 3.54 -8.02 10.46
CA ALA A 568 2.21 -8.10 11.07
C ALA A 568 2.16 -9.16 12.18
N GLY A 569 2.70 -10.36 11.93
CA GLY A 569 2.80 -11.43 12.91
C GLY A 569 3.57 -11.04 14.18
N PHE A 570 4.68 -10.32 14.03
CA PHE A 570 5.46 -9.77 15.13
C PHE A 570 4.71 -8.69 15.91
N LEU A 571 4.01 -7.77 15.22
CA LEU A 571 3.22 -6.73 15.89
C LEU A 571 2.08 -7.33 16.73
N PHE A 572 1.50 -8.46 16.35
CA PHE A 572 0.52 -9.16 17.20
C PHE A 572 1.16 -9.73 18.48
N ILE A 573 2.41 -10.19 18.44
CA ILE A 573 3.16 -10.60 19.64
C ILE A 573 3.36 -9.39 20.56
N VAL A 574 3.82 -8.27 20.00
CA VAL A 574 3.99 -7.02 20.75
C VAL A 574 2.66 -6.58 21.37
N THR A 575 1.57 -6.63 20.61
CA THR A 575 0.22 -6.29 21.09
C THR A 575 -0.22 -7.22 22.23
N MET A 576 0.04 -8.52 22.10
CA MET A 576 -0.26 -9.51 23.13
C MET A 576 0.52 -9.21 24.42
N ILE A 577 1.79 -8.85 24.32
CA ILE A 577 2.62 -8.43 25.47
C ILE A 577 2.06 -7.15 26.10
N LEU A 578 1.71 -6.15 25.29
CA LEU A 578 1.12 -4.88 25.78
C LEU A 578 -0.19 -5.14 26.52
N VAL A 579 -1.12 -5.91 25.93
CA VAL A 579 -2.38 -6.29 26.58
C VAL A 579 -2.10 -7.04 27.88
N PHE A 580 -1.18 -8.00 27.87
CA PHE A 580 -0.82 -8.74 29.06
C PHE A 580 -0.28 -7.84 30.17
N VAL A 581 0.63 -6.91 29.87
CA VAL A 581 1.26 -6.02 30.85
C VAL A 581 0.27 -4.99 31.39
N PHE A 582 -0.47 -4.29 30.52
CA PHE A 582 -1.36 -3.20 30.93
C PHE A 582 -2.69 -3.69 31.53
N PHE A 583 -3.19 -4.84 31.09
CA PHE A 583 -4.48 -5.38 31.54
C PHE A 583 -4.35 -6.50 32.58
N ARG A 584 -3.13 -6.90 32.96
CA ARG A 584 -2.88 -7.90 34.03
C ARG A 584 -3.74 -7.70 35.28
N PRO A 585 -3.88 -6.47 35.83
CA PRO A 585 -4.67 -6.26 37.04
C PRO A 585 -6.17 -6.55 36.84
N LEU A 586 -6.66 -6.37 35.62
CA LEU A 586 -8.08 -6.50 35.24
C LEU A 586 -8.47 -7.95 34.91
N PHE A 587 -7.50 -8.86 34.75
CA PHE A 587 -7.77 -10.28 34.52
C PHE A 587 -8.41 -10.94 35.75
N LYS A 588 -8.03 -10.51 36.97
CA LYS A 588 -8.50 -11.08 38.25
C LYS A 588 -9.93 -10.71 38.63
N THR A 589 -10.48 -9.63 38.08
CA THR A 589 -11.87 -9.18 38.31
C THR A 589 -12.89 -9.93 37.44
N SER A 590 -12.50 -11.06 36.84
CA SER A 590 -13.40 -11.96 36.11
C SER A 590 -14.24 -12.79 37.08
N GLY A 591 -15.01 -12.13 37.95
CA GLY A 591 -16.11 -12.75 38.67
C GLY A 591 -17.09 -13.32 37.65
N THR A 592 -17.46 -14.58 37.83
CA THR A 592 -18.55 -15.27 37.16
C THR A 592 -19.81 -14.41 37.29
N VAL A 593 -20.22 -13.76 36.19
CA VAL A 593 -21.59 -13.27 36.12
C VAL A 593 -22.45 -14.53 36.17
N PRO A 594 -23.43 -14.66 37.09
CA PRO A 594 -24.34 -15.78 37.05
C PRO A 594 -24.97 -15.80 35.66
N ALA A 595 -24.76 -16.89 34.93
CA ALA A 595 -25.43 -17.10 33.66
C ALA A 595 -26.93 -16.89 33.92
N PRO A 596 -27.65 -16.05 33.15
CA PRO A 596 -29.09 -16.01 33.27
C PRO A 596 -29.59 -17.44 33.08
N ALA A 597 -30.15 -17.99 34.15
CA ALA A 597 -30.79 -19.30 34.15
C ALA A 597 -32.05 -19.18 33.30
N ALA A 598 -31.90 -19.32 31.99
CA ALA A 598 -33.02 -19.46 31.09
C ALA A 598 -32.61 -20.42 29.99
N LYS A 599 -33.17 -21.63 30.08
CA LYS A 599 -33.38 -22.54 28.95
C LYS A 599 -34.28 -21.82 27.93
N SER A 600 -33.78 -20.78 27.27
CA SER A 600 -34.41 -20.22 26.08
C SER A 600 -33.93 -21.05 24.90
N HIS A 601 -34.87 -21.49 24.06
CA HIS A 601 -34.51 -22.13 22.80
C HIS A 601 -33.92 -21.08 21.87
N VAL A 602 -32.62 -20.79 22.04
CA VAL A 602 -31.88 -19.74 21.30
C VAL A 602 -32.07 -19.88 19.78
N SER A 603 -32.15 -21.11 19.27
CA SER A 603 -32.42 -21.39 17.86
C SER A 603 -33.82 -20.97 17.42
N THR A 604 -34.84 -21.16 18.26
CA THR A 604 -36.24 -20.79 17.99
C THR A 604 -36.44 -19.29 18.04
N ASP A 605 -35.80 -18.59 18.98
CA ASP A 605 -35.83 -17.12 19.07
C ASP A 605 -35.13 -16.45 17.87
N ILE A 606 -33.99 -17.01 17.43
CA ILE A 606 -33.30 -16.56 16.20
C ILE A 606 -34.19 -16.77 14.98
N MET A 607 -34.81 -17.94 14.85
CA MET A 607 -35.68 -18.27 13.72
C MET A 607 -36.91 -17.35 13.68
N ALA A 608 -37.49 -17.03 14.82
CA ALA A 608 -38.61 -16.08 14.93
C ALA A 608 -38.19 -14.65 14.55
N TYR A 609 -37.01 -14.21 14.98
CA TYR A 609 -36.47 -12.88 14.65
C TYR A 609 -36.16 -12.76 13.15
N VAL A 610 -35.47 -13.75 12.56
CA VAL A 610 -35.19 -13.81 11.11
C VAL A 610 -36.47 -14.00 10.29
N GLY A 611 -37.48 -14.66 10.86
CA GLY A 611 -38.79 -14.85 10.23
C GLY A 611 -39.60 -13.55 10.10
N ASN A 612 -39.28 -12.51 10.88
CA ASN A 612 -39.93 -11.22 10.76
C ASN A 612 -39.64 -10.58 9.40
N LYS A 613 -40.69 -10.19 8.66
CA LYS A 613 -40.60 -9.62 7.31
C LYS A 613 -39.59 -8.47 7.21
N ASN A 614 -39.64 -7.50 8.12
CA ASN A 614 -38.78 -6.31 8.06
C ASN A 614 -37.32 -6.62 8.40
N VAL A 615 -37.09 -7.53 9.35
CA VAL A 615 -35.74 -8.01 9.69
C VAL A 615 -35.15 -8.76 8.50
N ARG A 616 -35.90 -9.71 7.91
CA ARG A 616 -35.44 -10.49 6.76
C ARG A 616 -35.11 -9.61 5.56
N ILE A 617 -35.94 -8.61 5.28
CA ILE A 617 -35.70 -7.66 4.18
C ILE A 617 -34.43 -6.84 4.44
N LEU A 618 -34.25 -6.34 5.66
CA LEU A 618 -33.04 -5.60 6.04
C LEU A 618 -31.78 -6.46 5.89
N LEU A 619 -31.82 -7.70 6.37
CA LEU A 619 -30.68 -8.63 6.30
C LEU A 619 -30.31 -8.96 4.85
N LEU A 620 -31.28 -9.38 4.03
CA LEU A 620 -31.04 -9.90 2.68
C LEU A 620 -30.82 -8.79 1.63
N PHE A 621 -31.54 -7.66 1.73
CA PHE A 621 -31.55 -6.64 0.67
C PHE A 621 -30.79 -5.36 1.05
N SER A 622 -30.23 -5.27 2.25
CA SER A 622 -29.38 -4.14 2.65
C SER A 622 -28.03 -4.59 3.22
N ILE A 623 -28.02 -5.41 4.27
CA ILE A 623 -26.77 -5.76 4.98
C ILE A 623 -25.87 -6.68 4.13
N VAL A 624 -26.39 -7.81 3.63
CA VAL A 624 -25.59 -8.75 2.81
C VAL A 624 -25.03 -8.09 1.55
N PRO A 625 -25.83 -7.38 0.73
CA PRO A 625 -25.33 -6.80 -0.52
C PRO A 625 -24.32 -5.67 -0.28
N SER A 626 -24.55 -4.83 0.73
CA SER A 626 -23.60 -3.77 1.12
C SER A 626 -22.25 -4.38 1.54
N ALA A 627 -22.27 -5.44 2.34
CA ALA A 627 -21.06 -6.12 2.80
C ALA A 627 -20.33 -6.86 1.66
N LEU A 628 -21.10 -7.47 0.75
CA LEU A 628 -20.61 -8.15 -0.44
C LEU A 628 -19.87 -7.17 -1.35
N VAL A 629 -20.48 -6.04 -1.69
CA VAL A 629 -19.86 -5.00 -2.53
C VAL A 629 -18.64 -4.42 -1.82
N LEU A 630 -18.73 -4.12 -0.52
CA LEU A 630 -17.63 -3.52 0.23
C LEU A 630 -16.37 -4.38 0.19
N ILE A 631 -16.45 -5.65 0.61
CA ILE A 631 -15.27 -6.52 0.68
C ILE A 631 -14.88 -7.05 -0.69
N GLY A 632 -15.86 -7.40 -1.54
CA GLY A 632 -15.61 -7.84 -2.91
C GLY A 632 -14.90 -6.78 -3.74
N PHE A 633 -15.29 -5.51 -3.62
CA PHE A 633 -14.63 -4.43 -4.33
C PHE A 633 -13.33 -4.00 -3.66
N ILE A 634 -13.37 -3.47 -2.43
CA ILE A 634 -12.20 -2.81 -1.81
C ILE A 634 -11.03 -3.78 -1.57
N ASN A 635 -11.32 -5.02 -1.18
CA ASN A 635 -10.27 -5.97 -0.77
C ASN A 635 -9.96 -7.03 -1.83
N TYR A 636 -10.65 -7.00 -2.96
CA TYR A 636 -10.43 -7.95 -4.04
C TYR A 636 -10.37 -7.27 -5.41
N ALA A 637 -11.49 -6.83 -6.00
CA ALA A 637 -11.48 -6.33 -7.37
C ALA A 637 -10.67 -5.05 -7.56
N LEU A 638 -10.68 -4.12 -6.60
CA LEU A 638 -9.98 -2.85 -6.71
C LEU A 638 -8.45 -3.01 -6.73
N PRO A 639 -7.79 -3.72 -5.78
CA PRO A 639 -6.36 -3.98 -5.85
C PRO A 639 -5.95 -4.73 -7.12
N VAL A 640 -6.75 -5.72 -7.53
CA VAL A 640 -6.48 -6.50 -8.75
C VAL A 640 -6.59 -5.63 -10.00
N TYR A 641 -7.66 -4.84 -10.12
CA TYR A 641 -7.85 -3.88 -11.22
C TYR A 641 -6.69 -2.88 -11.32
N LEU A 642 -6.34 -2.24 -10.20
CA LEU A 642 -5.26 -1.25 -10.18
C LEU A 642 -3.91 -1.89 -10.51
N HIS A 643 -3.65 -3.12 -10.05
CA HIS A 643 -2.45 -3.85 -10.41
C HIS A 643 -2.38 -4.16 -11.91
N LEU A 644 -3.50 -4.56 -12.52
CA LEU A 644 -3.58 -4.84 -13.96
C LEU A 644 -3.36 -3.60 -14.83
N VAL A 645 -3.79 -2.42 -14.36
CA VAL A 645 -3.54 -1.13 -15.05
C VAL A 645 -2.12 -0.60 -14.76
N GLY A 646 -1.29 -1.35 -14.02
CA GLY A 646 0.11 -1.01 -13.75
C GLY A 646 0.30 0.00 -12.61
N ALA A 647 -0.69 0.20 -11.74
CA ALA A 647 -0.55 1.07 -10.58
C ALA A 647 0.45 0.48 -9.57
N SER A 648 1.21 1.36 -8.91
CA SER A 648 2.11 0.94 -7.83
C SER A 648 1.31 0.49 -6.60
N GLN A 649 1.91 -0.37 -5.75
CA GLN A 649 1.26 -0.75 -4.49
C GLN A 649 1.01 0.47 -3.59
N ALA A 650 1.90 1.46 -3.62
CA ALA A 650 1.71 2.71 -2.88
C ALA A 650 0.44 3.46 -3.34
N ASP A 651 0.16 3.50 -4.65
CA ASP A 651 -1.05 4.14 -5.18
C ASP A 651 -2.33 3.38 -4.80
N ILE A 652 -2.29 2.03 -4.81
CA ILE A 652 -3.40 1.20 -4.31
C ILE A 652 -3.70 1.56 -2.85
N GLY A 653 -2.67 1.61 -2.01
CA GLY A 653 -2.79 2.00 -0.60
C GLY A 653 -3.38 3.40 -0.41
N ARG A 654 -2.95 4.39 -1.21
CA ARG A 654 -3.49 5.76 -1.17
C ARG A 654 -4.96 5.84 -1.54
N ILE A 655 -5.35 5.12 -2.58
CA ILE A 655 -6.75 5.11 -3.04
C ILE A 655 -7.63 4.50 -1.94
N ILE A 656 -7.21 3.38 -1.35
CA ILE A 656 -7.93 2.76 -0.22
C ILE A 656 -7.94 3.65 1.02
N MET A 657 -6.89 4.45 1.25
CA MET A 657 -6.84 5.42 2.36
C MET A 657 -8.01 6.43 2.30
N VAL A 658 -8.46 6.82 1.10
CA VAL A 658 -9.61 7.72 0.90
C VAL A 658 -10.87 7.17 1.56
N TYR A 659 -11.11 5.85 1.49
CA TYR A 659 -12.24 5.19 2.15
C TYR A 659 -12.24 5.42 3.66
N GLY A 660 -11.10 5.19 4.30
CA GLY A 660 -11.01 5.32 5.75
C GLY A 660 -11.06 6.78 6.21
N ILE A 661 -10.48 7.72 5.45
CA ILE A 661 -10.65 9.16 5.69
C ILE A 661 -12.13 9.54 5.68
N CYS A 662 -12.91 9.02 4.73
CA CYS A 662 -14.35 9.26 4.70
C CYS A 662 -15.03 8.78 5.99
N LEU A 663 -14.73 7.56 6.43
CA LEU A 663 -15.30 7.01 7.67
C LEU A 663 -14.92 7.81 8.92
N VAL A 664 -13.68 8.28 9.03
CA VAL A 664 -13.24 9.01 10.24
C VAL A 664 -13.84 10.40 10.31
N TYR A 665 -13.93 11.13 9.20
CA TYR A 665 -14.36 12.53 9.21
C TYR A 665 -15.84 12.72 8.90
N LEU A 666 -16.41 11.95 7.97
CA LEU A 666 -17.81 12.13 7.55
C LEU A 666 -18.78 11.30 8.37
N ALA A 667 -18.45 10.06 8.74
CA ALA A 667 -19.40 9.19 9.45
C ALA A 667 -19.91 9.80 10.78
N PRO A 668 -19.10 10.39 11.67
CA PRO A 668 -19.60 10.99 12.92
C PRO A 668 -20.57 12.17 12.70
N THR A 669 -20.43 12.88 11.59
CA THR A 669 -21.32 14.00 11.23
C THR A 669 -22.63 13.47 10.65
N ILE A 670 -22.53 12.49 9.75
CA ILE A 670 -23.68 11.82 9.13
C ILE A 670 -24.51 11.07 10.19
N SER A 671 -23.89 10.36 11.13
CA SER A 671 -24.61 9.68 12.21
C SER A 671 -25.49 10.63 13.03
N ARG A 672 -24.99 11.83 13.37
CA ARG A 672 -25.77 12.85 14.10
C ARG A 672 -26.96 13.37 13.29
N ILE A 673 -26.85 13.43 11.97
CA ILE A 673 -27.96 13.80 11.08
C ILE A 673 -29.02 12.70 11.07
N ILE A 674 -28.61 11.44 10.95
CA ILE A 674 -29.49 10.26 10.93
C ILE A 674 -30.22 10.09 12.26
N GLU A 675 -29.55 10.32 13.40
CA GLU A 675 -30.16 10.25 14.74
C GLU A 675 -31.33 11.22 14.89
N ARG A 676 -31.20 12.43 14.31
CA ARG A 676 -32.25 13.47 14.34
C ARG A 676 -33.36 13.26 13.31
N ALA A 677 -33.16 12.39 12.33
CA ALA A 677 -34.13 12.16 11.28
C ALA A 677 -35.35 11.36 11.79
N GLY A 678 -36.54 11.66 11.28
CA GLY A 678 -37.77 10.96 11.69
C GLY A 678 -37.81 9.49 11.26
N SER A 679 -37.26 9.15 10.09
CA SER A 679 -37.16 7.78 9.57
C SER A 679 -35.76 7.48 9.03
N ARG A 680 -35.29 6.24 9.22
CA ARG A 680 -33.93 5.81 8.85
C ARG A 680 -33.93 5.04 7.53
N LYS A 681 -35.08 4.51 7.11
CA LYS A 681 -35.27 3.85 5.81
C LYS A 681 -34.71 4.62 4.60
N PRO A 682 -34.94 5.95 4.44
CA PRO A 682 -34.39 6.69 3.29
C PRO A 682 -32.86 6.76 3.29
N PHE A 683 -32.22 6.78 4.46
CA PHE A 683 -30.77 6.79 4.56
C PHE A 683 -30.16 5.44 4.21
N VAL A 684 -30.83 4.33 4.58
CA VAL A 684 -30.41 2.98 4.15
C VAL A 684 -30.48 2.87 2.62
N PHE A 685 -31.55 3.39 2.00
CA PHE A 685 -31.66 3.45 0.55
C PHE A 685 -30.58 4.33 -0.09
N LEU A 686 -30.34 5.52 0.46
CA LEU A 686 -29.31 6.44 -0.02
C LEU A 686 -27.92 5.79 0.03
N ALA A 687 -27.60 5.05 1.10
CA ALA A 687 -26.35 4.30 1.20
C ALA A 687 -26.20 3.30 0.04
N GLY A 688 -27.24 2.50 -0.23
CA GLY A 688 -27.21 1.55 -1.34
C GLY A 688 -27.09 2.21 -2.71
N VAL A 689 -27.78 3.34 -2.95
CA VAL A 689 -27.63 4.13 -4.19
C VAL A 689 -26.21 4.67 -4.34
N LEU A 690 -25.62 5.22 -3.28
CA LEU A 690 -24.23 5.73 -3.31
C LEU A 690 -23.22 4.61 -3.60
N GLY A 691 -23.40 3.43 -3.00
CA GLY A 691 -22.50 2.30 -3.25
C GLY A 691 -22.69 1.69 -4.65
N ALA A 692 -23.90 1.72 -5.21
CA ALA A 692 -24.12 1.36 -6.61
C ALA A 692 -23.48 2.38 -7.57
N ALA A 693 -23.63 3.68 -7.27
CA ALA A 693 -23.00 4.77 -8.03
C ALA A 693 -21.46 4.67 -7.99
N ALA A 694 -20.88 4.25 -6.85
CA ALA A 694 -19.46 3.99 -6.74
C ALA A 694 -18.96 2.97 -7.78
N MET A 695 -19.66 1.84 -7.94
CA MET A 695 -19.33 0.86 -8.98
C MET A 695 -19.62 1.41 -10.39
N GLY A 696 -20.68 2.23 -10.53
CA GLY A 696 -21.05 2.89 -11.77
C GLY A 696 -20.02 3.90 -12.30
N CYS A 697 -19.07 4.37 -11.48
CA CYS A 697 -17.97 5.23 -11.95
C CYS A 697 -17.18 4.61 -13.10
N TYR A 698 -17.06 3.28 -13.14
CA TYR A 698 -16.36 2.53 -14.18
C TYR A 698 -17.10 2.49 -15.53
N LEU A 699 -18.28 3.12 -15.64
CA LEU A 699 -18.94 3.37 -16.93
C LEU A 699 -18.37 4.60 -17.65
N PHE A 700 -17.87 5.58 -16.90
CA PHE A 700 -17.52 6.91 -17.43
C PHE A 700 -16.04 7.26 -17.28
N LEU A 701 -15.34 6.59 -16.36
CA LEU A 701 -13.97 6.87 -15.99
C LEU A 701 -13.12 5.60 -16.11
N ASP A 702 -11.82 5.78 -16.33
CA ASP A 702 -10.84 4.70 -16.39
C ASP A 702 -9.64 4.93 -15.45
N GLY A 703 -8.94 3.84 -15.16
CA GLY A 703 -7.70 3.80 -14.41
C GLY A 703 -7.83 4.29 -12.97
N LEU A 704 -6.84 5.06 -12.51
CA LEU A 704 -6.77 5.56 -11.13
C LEU A 704 -7.90 6.55 -10.80
N THR A 705 -8.44 7.25 -11.79
CA THR A 705 -9.50 8.25 -11.58
C THR A 705 -10.83 7.58 -11.22
N ALA A 706 -11.21 6.54 -11.98
CA ALA A 706 -12.39 5.72 -11.69
C ALA A 706 -12.31 5.11 -10.29
N ALA A 707 -11.16 4.51 -9.96
CA ALA A 707 -10.89 3.92 -8.67
C ALA A 707 -11.02 4.93 -7.52
N THR A 708 -10.45 6.13 -7.65
CA THR A 708 -10.50 7.18 -6.62
C THR A 708 -11.94 7.66 -6.39
N CYS A 709 -12.68 7.95 -7.47
CA CYS A 709 -14.09 8.35 -7.38
C CYS A 709 -14.97 7.25 -6.78
N ALA A 710 -14.77 6.00 -7.21
CA ALA A 710 -15.50 4.84 -6.69
C ALA A 710 -15.25 4.67 -5.19
N VAL A 711 -14.00 4.72 -4.74
CA VAL A 711 -13.67 4.55 -3.32
C VAL A 711 -14.20 5.71 -2.47
N PHE A 712 -14.15 6.94 -2.99
CA PHE A 712 -14.74 8.10 -2.31
C PHE A 712 -16.26 7.93 -2.13
N LEU A 713 -16.99 7.61 -3.21
CA LEU A 713 -18.44 7.37 -3.15
C LEU A 713 -18.79 6.17 -2.25
N LEU A 714 -17.97 5.12 -2.27
CA LEU A 714 -18.17 3.97 -1.39
C LEU A 714 -17.88 4.33 0.08
N GLY A 715 -16.92 5.21 0.35
CA GLY A 715 -16.68 5.77 1.69
C GLY A 715 -17.86 6.58 2.21
N LEU A 716 -18.50 7.38 1.34
CA LEU A 716 -19.76 8.06 1.65
C LEU A 716 -20.90 7.08 1.90
N SER A 717 -21.06 6.08 1.01
CA SER A 717 -22.02 4.99 1.14
C SER A 717 -21.90 4.29 2.49
N SER A 718 -20.71 3.84 2.89
CA SER A 718 -20.49 3.16 4.17
C SER A 718 -20.70 4.09 5.37
N SER A 719 -20.35 5.37 5.26
CA SER A 719 -20.58 6.36 6.32
C SER A 719 -22.07 6.55 6.62
N VAL A 720 -22.92 6.53 5.58
CA VAL A 720 -24.39 6.56 5.72
C VAL A 720 -24.91 5.18 6.14
N GLY A 721 -24.42 4.11 5.51
CA GLY A 721 -24.89 2.74 5.62
C GLY A 721 -24.74 2.17 7.03
N PHE A 722 -23.54 2.21 7.62
CA PHE A 722 -23.32 1.63 8.95
C PHE A 722 -24.18 2.30 10.03
N ALA A 723 -24.34 3.62 9.97
CA ALA A 723 -25.17 4.36 10.92
C ALA A 723 -26.66 4.06 10.72
N SER A 724 -27.15 4.11 9.48
CA SER A 724 -28.56 3.93 9.16
C SER A 724 -29.05 2.49 9.32
N GLN A 725 -28.26 1.49 8.93
CA GLN A 725 -28.62 0.07 9.04
C GLN A 725 -28.73 -0.37 10.50
N ASN A 726 -27.76 0.00 11.34
CA ASN A 726 -27.78 -0.32 12.76
C ASN A 726 -28.93 0.39 13.48
N ALA A 727 -29.14 1.68 13.19
CA ALA A 727 -30.25 2.45 13.77
C ALA A 727 -31.62 1.90 13.33
N TYR A 728 -31.77 1.55 12.05
CA TYR A 728 -33.01 0.94 11.53
C TYR A 728 -33.27 -0.42 12.17
N ALA A 729 -32.25 -1.28 12.30
CA ALA A 729 -32.37 -2.58 12.98
C ALA A 729 -32.86 -2.41 14.43
N LEU A 730 -32.31 -1.47 15.19
CA LEU A 730 -32.70 -1.19 16.58
C LEU A 730 -34.11 -0.59 16.70
N GLY A 731 -34.58 0.11 15.67
CA GLY A 731 -35.93 0.68 15.61
C GLY A 731 -37.06 -0.34 15.42
N LEU A 732 -36.75 -1.58 15.03
CA LEU A 732 -37.77 -2.60 14.77
C LEU A 732 -38.35 -3.18 16.07
N LYS A 733 -39.68 -3.36 16.11
CA LYS A 733 -40.39 -4.01 17.24
C LYS A 733 -39.83 -5.41 17.55
N ALA A 734 -39.47 -6.17 16.51
CA ALA A 734 -38.87 -7.50 16.63
C ALA A 734 -37.53 -7.47 17.40
N THR A 735 -36.74 -6.39 17.26
CA THR A 735 -35.45 -6.23 17.93
C THR A 735 -35.61 -5.99 19.42
N ARG A 736 -36.65 -5.25 19.82
CA ARG A 736 -36.98 -5.05 21.25
C ARG A 736 -37.39 -6.35 21.93
N GLN A 737 -38.07 -7.25 21.21
CA GLN A 737 -38.50 -8.56 21.73
C GLN A 737 -37.36 -9.58 21.76
N PHE A 738 -36.49 -9.59 20.75
CA PHE A 738 -35.35 -10.50 20.65
C PHE A 738 -34.17 -10.07 21.55
N GLY A 739 -34.09 -8.79 21.88
CA GLY A 739 -33.02 -8.16 22.65
C GLY A 739 -31.96 -7.52 21.74
N GLU A 740 -31.68 -6.24 21.98
CA GLU A 740 -30.81 -5.40 21.13
C GLU A 740 -29.44 -6.02 20.89
N ASN A 741 -28.78 -6.53 21.95
CA ASN A 741 -27.45 -7.13 21.83
C ASN A 741 -27.45 -8.41 20.97
N LYS A 742 -28.49 -9.25 21.10
CA LYS A 742 -28.62 -10.49 20.30
C LYS A 742 -28.90 -10.14 18.83
N ALA A 743 -29.76 -9.16 18.59
CA ALA A 743 -30.08 -8.66 17.24
C ALA A 743 -28.84 -8.09 16.55
N MET A 744 -28.05 -7.27 17.24
CA MET A 744 -26.82 -6.69 16.70
C MET A 744 -25.75 -7.74 16.41
N GLY A 745 -25.63 -8.77 17.26
CA GLY A 745 -24.78 -9.93 17.01
C GLY A 745 -25.17 -10.68 15.74
N LEU A 746 -26.47 -10.87 15.51
CA LEU A 746 -26.98 -11.53 14.30
C LEU A 746 -26.79 -10.68 13.04
N CYS A 747 -26.99 -9.36 13.12
CA CYS A 747 -26.70 -8.45 12.02
C CYS A 747 -25.22 -8.53 11.63
N SER A 748 -24.32 -8.53 12.61
CA SER A 748 -22.88 -8.67 12.41
C SER A 748 -22.51 -10.02 11.79
N ALA A 749 -23.14 -11.11 12.24
CA ALA A 749 -22.92 -12.44 11.65
C ALA A 749 -23.39 -12.50 10.20
N THR A 750 -24.53 -11.87 9.90
CA THR A 750 -25.08 -11.78 8.54
C THR A 750 -24.20 -10.93 7.64
N GLU A 751 -23.65 -9.84 8.15
CA GLU A 751 -22.67 -9.02 7.43
C GLU A 751 -21.48 -9.87 6.98
N ARG A 752 -20.94 -10.74 7.85
CA ARG A 752 -19.82 -11.64 7.50
C ARG A 752 -20.14 -12.59 6.35
N ILE A 753 -21.39 -13.05 6.21
CA ILE A 753 -21.80 -13.88 5.05
C ILE A 753 -21.61 -13.10 3.76
N GLY A 754 -22.07 -11.83 3.71
CA GLY A 754 -21.83 -10.95 2.56
C GLY A 754 -20.33 -10.77 2.28
N GLN A 755 -19.53 -10.55 3.32
CA GLN A 755 -18.07 -10.38 3.19
C GLN A 755 -17.36 -11.64 2.65
N VAL A 756 -17.82 -12.84 3.01
CA VAL A 756 -17.30 -14.10 2.47
C VAL A 756 -17.66 -14.26 0.99
N LEU A 757 -18.90 -13.94 0.63
CA LEU A 757 -19.40 -14.07 -0.74
C LEU A 757 -18.83 -13.01 -1.68
N GLY A 758 -18.48 -11.83 -1.19
CA GLY A 758 -17.97 -10.68 -1.97
C GLY A 758 -16.91 -11.04 -3.00
N PRO A 759 -15.70 -11.48 -2.58
CA PRO A 759 -14.63 -11.82 -3.51
C PRO A 759 -15.00 -12.95 -4.49
N LEU A 760 -15.77 -13.94 -4.04
CA LEU A 760 -16.17 -15.09 -4.85
C LEU A 760 -17.16 -14.72 -5.95
N VAL A 761 -18.20 -13.97 -5.60
CA VAL A 761 -19.23 -13.50 -6.55
C VAL A 761 -18.61 -12.56 -7.56
N LEU A 762 -17.79 -11.61 -7.09
CA LEU A 762 -17.16 -10.65 -7.99
C LEU A 762 -16.11 -11.32 -8.88
N GLY A 763 -15.31 -12.25 -8.37
CA GLY A 763 -14.36 -13.05 -9.18
C GLY A 763 -15.06 -13.91 -10.23
N GLY A 764 -16.21 -14.49 -9.89
CA GLY A 764 -17.08 -15.19 -10.84
C GLY A 764 -17.59 -14.26 -11.94
N LEU A 765 -18.10 -13.07 -11.59
CA LEU A 765 -18.54 -12.06 -12.57
C LEU A 765 -17.40 -11.59 -13.47
N ILE A 766 -16.20 -11.35 -12.92
CA ILE A 766 -15.01 -10.94 -13.69
C ILE A 766 -14.67 -12.01 -14.74
N THR A 767 -14.81 -13.29 -14.38
CA THR A 767 -14.58 -14.40 -15.31
C THR A 767 -15.58 -14.40 -16.48
N LEU A 768 -16.84 -14.05 -16.22
CA LEU A 768 -17.92 -14.13 -17.22
C LEU A 768 -17.94 -12.94 -18.19
N VAL A 769 -17.76 -11.72 -17.67
CA VAL A 769 -17.97 -10.48 -18.46
C VAL A 769 -16.74 -9.58 -18.55
N GLY A 770 -15.64 -9.94 -17.89
CA GLY A 770 -14.44 -9.12 -17.76
C GLY A 770 -14.53 -8.09 -16.62
N MET A 771 -13.37 -7.54 -16.22
CA MET A 771 -13.22 -6.74 -14.99
C MET A 771 -14.15 -5.52 -14.88
N ASN A 772 -14.07 -4.57 -15.82
CA ASN A 772 -14.86 -3.33 -15.76
C ASN A 772 -16.37 -3.63 -15.79
N LYS A 773 -16.80 -4.50 -16.71
CA LYS A 773 -18.21 -4.88 -16.83
C LYS A 773 -18.71 -5.63 -15.60
N ALA A 774 -17.88 -6.44 -14.96
CA ALA A 774 -18.25 -7.15 -13.73
C ALA A 774 -18.50 -6.20 -12.56
N ILE A 775 -17.61 -5.21 -12.37
CA ILE A 775 -17.78 -4.17 -11.33
C ILE A 775 -19.09 -3.41 -11.55
N VAL A 776 -19.34 -2.95 -12.79
CA VAL A 776 -20.58 -2.24 -13.14
C VAL A 776 -21.82 -3.14 -12.95
N THR A 777 -21.76 -4.40 -13.37
CA THR A 777 -22.87 -5.36 -13.23
C THR A 777 -23.19 -5.60 -11.75
N ALA A 778 -22.17 -5.73 -10.90
CA ALA A 778 -22.36 -5.82 -9.45
C ALA A 778 -23.01 -4.56 -8.88
N GLY A 779 -22.64 -3.37 -9.37
CA GLY A 779 -23.28 -2.10 -9.05
C GLY A 779 -24.77 -2.06 -9.41
N MET A 780 -25.11 -2.52 -10.62
CA MET A 780 -26.51 -2.58 -11.08
C MET A 780 -27.35 -3.57 -10.28
N ILE A 781 -26.79 -4.74 -9.96
CA ILE A 781 -27.44 -5.72 -9.07
C ILE A 781 -27.65 -5.10 -7.68
N TYR A 782 -26.65 -4.39 -7.16
CA TYR A 782 -26.75 -3.75 -5.85
C TYR A 782 -27.83 -2.65 -5.83
N LEU A 783 -27.94 -1.86 -6.90
CA LEU A 783 -29.00 -0.86 -7.05
C LEU A 783 -30.39 -1.50 -7.06
N LEU A 784 -30.57 -2.58 -7.82
CA LEU A 784 -31.83 -3.30 -7.91
C LEU A 784 -32.24 -3.88 -6.55
N VAL A 785 -31.30 -4.51 -5.85
CA VAL A 785 -31.52 -5.08 -4.52
C VAL A 785 -31.85 -3.99 -3.49
N THR A 786 -31.18 -2.84 -3.59
CA THR A 786 -31.47 -1.66 -2.76
C THR A 786 -32.86 -1.07 -3.05
N ALA A 787 -33.30 -1.06 -4.31
CA ALA A 787 -34.64 -0.63 -4.69
C ALA A 787 -35.72 -1.57 -4.12
N VAL A 788 -35.48 -2.89 -4.14
CA VAL A 788 -36.36 -3.88 -3.51
C VAL A 788 -36.46 -3.62 -2.00
N PHE A 789 -35.35 -3.34 -1.32
CA PHE A 789 -35.39 -2.94 0.10
C PHE A 789 -36.30 -1.73 0.31
N PHE A 790 -36.16 -0.68 -0.49
CA PHE A 790 -36.95 0.54 -0.32
C PHE A 790 -38.44 0.33 -0.58
N VAL A 791 -38.81 -0.53 -1.52
CA VAL A 791 -40.23 -0.82 -1.81
C VAL A 791 -40.87 -1.65 -0.69
N PHE A 792 -40.20 -2.69 -0.20
CA PHE A 792 -40.82 -3.68 0.69
C PHE A 792 -40.60 -3.46 2.19
N ALA A 793 -39.58 -2.68 2.60
CA ALA A 793 -39.33 -2.39 4.01
C ALA A 793 -40.35 -1.39 4.57
N GLU A 794 -40.88 -1.63 5.77
CA GLU A 794 -41.76 -0.68 6.45
C GLU A 794 -40.96 0.46 7.11
N ALA A 795 -41.62 1.57 7.41
CA ALA A 795 -41.00 2.67 8.15
C ALA A 795 -40.66 2.21 9.58
N ASP A 796 -39.48 2.57 10.06
CA ASP A 796 -39.05 2.34 11.43
C ASP A 796 -39.93 3.13 12.41
N GLY A 797 -40.57 2.44 13.35
CA GLY A 797 -41.51 3.04 14.30
C GLY A 797 -40.80 3.82 15.39
N HIS A 798 -40.55 5.11 15.18
CA HIS A 798 -40.19 6.05 16.24
C HIS A 798 -41.44 6.83 16.65
N GLU A 799 -42.05 6.44 17.77
CA GLU A 799 -42.92 7.35 18.53
C GLU A 799 -42.05 8.49 19.04
N THR A 800 -42.22 9.68 18.48
CA THR A 800 -41.73 10.92 19.05
C THR A 800 -42.39 11.12 20.41
N THR A 801 -41.74 10.70 21.50
CA THR A 801 -42.02 11.22 22.84
C THR A 801 -41.54 12.66 22.88
N ILE A 802 -42.34 13.57 22.32
CA ILE A 802 -42.28 14.98 22.68
C ILE A 802 -42.78 15.02 24.11
N THR A 803 -41.84 15.02 25.07
CA THR A 803 -42.13 15.48 26.42
C THR A 803 -42.51 16.95 26.31
N SER A 804 -43.80 17.18 26.11
CA SER A 804 -44.48 18.41 26.46
C SER A 804 -44.29 18.61 27.97
N ASN A 805 -43.16 19.19 28.37
CA ASN A 805 -43.06 19.83 29.66
C ASN A 805 -43.79 21.18 29.58
N LYS A 806 -45.12 21.09 29.47
CA LYS A 806 -46.06 22.12 29.90
C LYS A 806 -46.72 21.53 31.14
N HIS A 807 -46.23 21.92 32.32
CA HIS A 807 -47.00 22.41 33.45
C HIS A 807 -46.12 22.48 34.70
N ALA A 808 -46.16 23.68 35.32
CA ALA A 808 -45.62 24.09 36.62
C ALA A 808 -44.10 24.34 36.71
#